data_AF-R5V9S7-F1
#
_entry.id   AF-R5V9S7-F1
#
_cell.length_a   1.000
_cell.length_b   1.000
_cell.length_c   1.000
_cell.angle_alpha   90.00
_cell.angle_beta   90.00
_cell.angle_gamma   90.00
#
_symmetry.space_group_name_H-M   'P 1'
#
loop_
_entity.id
_entity.type
_entity.pdbx_description
1 polymer ?
#
loop_
_entity_poly.entity_id
_entity_poly.type
_entity_poly.pdbx_seq_one_letter_code
_entity_poly.pdbx_strand_id
1 'polypeptide(L)'
;MKTTQNQWVKKIIPYLLIFLFSCVGSFILFYKGLNTGDDIVYHLGNIMDEYVSLSSGHGLSPISGNLAMGLGVGNRLFYSPLPHLSITLMALLMSLFSVSILVSYKIVLFLSIFLSGILMYRFGIRLFKGRQSLALIVSALFILYPYRLFNIFCRAAISEAIAIAFIPLFFMGLYDITHFKDKVQMKAFLEVVFGGTLIYLSHNITGLYSFVFGILYLLFHIRSIIVSFRIKNYFTYALISVLLLLGLSSIAWVSQLQLLGTNLYNVSNSERMWTSLSHIQFQLDLSYNFSGFLNFVYLISFYGDILSENYLISNMLLFIVIAGFTIILDYFLRKIKALRFYHFIISFIVLMIGNYCFLSRVECYLASIVFYLLYCYVLYIKDQPFSNQKEDIFIKNVDIYYYGLMVVLTLIMITSGIIWEHLPEIFYTIQFPWRLWGFLQFFVSVIFGYILYYFSFIRILKWVGTITAGFLLVVNEPLLEKRLYYERYHDPAYNAWIYEVDERYLDDSTALGFNREYLPSIFFTEHKSEYENSLYDEVKKMLNRDFKAQEDYSLKPVFLTGNGTIEVKSAYSPRYEMDIIVQESGIVQMPLFYYPGYEINIYHSNQKQIVESKNIDGLVSFELKQPGNYQIRIDYVGTKARQFSFFWFYLSLIGIGVWIKTNDFNKKKIVPFSSLK
;
A
#
# COMPACT_ATOMS: atom_id res chain seq x y z
N MET A 1 -12.01 -14.19 40.98
CA MET A 1 -11.56 -12.86 40.51
C MET A 1 -10.08 -12.80 40.09
N LYS A 2 -9.11 -13.28 40.88
CA LYS A 2 -7.66 -13.25 40.50
C LYS A 2 -7.29 -14.09 39.25
N THR A 3 -8.02 -15.17 38.97
CA THR A 3 -7.77 -16.05 37.80
C THR A 3 -8.24 -15.47 36.47
N THR A 4 -9.35 -14.73 36.46
CA THR A 4 -9.88 -14.05 35.27
C THR A 4 -9.06 -12.81 34.92
N GLN A 5 -8.62 -12.02 35.92
CA GLN A 5 -7.79 -10.83 35.71
C GLN A 5 -6.44 -11.17 35.01
N ASN A 6 -5.83 -12.30 35.38
CA ASN A 6 -4.61 -12.81 34.73
C ASN A 6 -4.80 -13.30 33.29
N GLN A 7 -6.02 -13.66 32.87
CA GLN A 7 -6.29 -14.06 31.48
C GLN A 7 -6.45 -12.86 30.55
N TRP A 8 -7.07 -11.78 31.02
CA TRP A 8 -7.22 -10.55 30.24
C TRP A 8 -5.89 -9.88 29.94
N VAL A 9 -5.02 -9.78 30.96
CA VAL A 9 -3.67 -9.23 30.82
C VAL A 9 -2.87 -10.01 29.76
N LYS A 10 -2.92 -11.34 29.77
CA LYS A 10 -2.25 -12.18 28.74
C LYS A 10 -2.80 -11.97 27.33
N LYS A 11 -4.07 -11.61 27.19
CA LYS A 11 -4.67 -11.32 25.88
C LYS A 11 -4.30 -9.94 25.35
N ILE A 12 -4.09 -8.95 26.21
CA ILE A 12 -3.85 -7.55 25.83
C ILE A 12 -2.36 -7.28 25.57
N ILE A 13 -1.45 -7.88 26.36
CA ILE A 13 0.00 -7.62 26.25
C ILE A 13 0.54 -7.75 24.82
N PRO A 14 0.20 -8.78 24.01
CA PRO A 14 0.70 -8.87 22.64
C PRO A 14 0.36 -7.64 21.79
N TYR A 15 -0.86 -7.11 21.93
CA TYR A 15 -1.28 -5.92 21.19
C TYR A 15 -0.58 -4.64 21.66
N LEU A 16 -0.31 -4.53 22.97
CA LEU A 16 0.51 -3.44 23.52
C LEU A 16 1.95 -3.52 22.98
N LEU A 17 2.54 -4.71 22.94
CA LEU A 17 3.89 -4.90 22.38
C LEU A 17 3.93 -4.61 20.88
N ILE A 18 2.92 -5.04 20.12
CA ILE A 18 2.77 -4.69 18.70
C ILE A 18 2.68 -3.17 18.51
N PHE A 19 1.93 -2.47 19.37
CA PHE A 19 1.86 -1.01 19.35
C PHE A 19 3.23 -0.39 19.60
N LEU A 20 3.96 -0.84 20.63
CA LEU A 20 5.31 -0.36 20.93
C LEU A 20 6.30 -0.64 19.80
N PHE A 21 6.28 -1.84 19.20
CA PHE A 21 7.14 -2.16 18.06
C PHE A 21 6.78 -1.33 16.83
N SER A 22 5.50 -0.99 16.65
CA SER A 22 5.07 -0.07 15.59
C SER A 22 5.61 1.32 15.83
N CYS A 23 5.52 1.85 17.06
CA CYS A 23 6.12 3.15 17.42
C CYS A 23 7.63 3.16 17.18
N VAL A 24 8.32 2.07 17.56
CA VAL A 24 9.76 1.93 17.33
C VAL A 24 10.08 1.84 15.84
N GLY A 25 9.36 1.02 15.06
CA GLY A 25 9.59 0.90 13.62
C GLY A 25 9.25 2.17 12.85
N SER A 26 8.32 2.97 13.35
CA SER A 26 7.83 4.18 12.69
C SER A 26 8.32 5.47 13.32
N PHE A 27 9.38 5.45 14.13
CA PHE A 27 9.70 6.58 14.99
C PHE A 27 9.98 7.90 14.24
N ILE A 28 10.42 7.80 12.98
CA ILE A 28 10.61 8.94 12.07
C ILE A 28 9.32 9.74 11.88
N LEU A 29 8.14 9.10 11.91
CA LEU A 29 6.86 9.78 11.79
C LEU A 29 6.61 10.79 12.93
N PHE A 30 7.25 10.62 14.09
CA PHE A 30 7.10 11.51 15.23
C PHE A 30 7.97 12.78 15.17
N TYR A 31 8.90 12.89 14.19
CA TYR A 31 9.64 14.13 13.97
C TYR A 31 8.73 15.23 13.42
N LYS A 32 9.09 16.50 13.65
CA LYS A 32 8.40 17.62 13.02
C LYS A 32 8.64 17.59 11.51
N GLY A 33 7.58 17.73 10.71
CA GLY A 33 7.66 17.63 9.25
C GLY A 33 7.67 16.18 8.75
N LEU A 34 7.53 15.99 7.44
CA LEU A 34 7.66 14.73 6.74
C LEU A 34 8.82 14.85 5.77
N ASN A 35 9.64 13.82 5.65
CA ASN A 35 10.77 13.90 4.75
C ASN A 35 10.34 13.58 3.30
N THR A 36 11.08 14.14 2.34
CA THR A 36 10.84 13.92 0.92
C THR A 36 11.15 12.48 0.51
N GLY A 37 10.48 12.02 -0.54
CA GLY A 37 10.71 10.71 -1.16
C GLY A 37 10.20 10.74 -2.61
N ASP A 38 10.57 9.74 -3.40
CA ASP A 38 10.34 9.72 -4.85
C ASP A 38 8.89 10.05 -5.25
N ASP A 39 7.91 9.41 -4.58
CA ASP A 39 6.49 9.53 -4.91
C ASP A 39 5.74 10.58 -4.06
N ILE A 40 6.43 11.32 -3.17
CA ILE A 40 5.76 12.09 -2.11
C ILE A 40 4.85 13.19 -2.68
N VAL A 41 5.32 13.89 -3.71
CA VAL A 41 4.57 15.03 -4.26
C VAL A 41 3.34 14.56 -5.03
N TYR A 42 3.46 13.42 -5.74
CA TYR A 42 2.31 12.76 -6.36
C TYR A 42 1.26 12.41 -5.30
N HIS A 43 1.65 11.81 -4.18
CA HIS A 43 0.69 11.43 -3.14
C HIS A 43 0.06 12.64 -2.46
N LEU A 44 0.85 13.66 -2.08
CA LEU A 44 0.33 14.86 -1.42
C LEU A 44 -0.56 15.71 -2.33
N GLY A 45 -0.21 15.87 -3.61
CA GLY A 45 -1.05 16.61 -4.56
C GLY A 45 -2.42 15.96 -4.76
N ASN A 46 -2.47 14.63 -4.87
CA ASN A 46 -3.73 13.90 -4.99
C ASN A 46 -4.58 13.93 -3.70
N ILE A 47 -3.95 13.85 -2.53
CA ILE A 47 -4.64 13.98 -1.24
C ILE A 47 -5.20 15.39 -1.07
N MET A 48 -4.42 16.42 -1.44
CA MET A 48 -4.86 17.81 -1.40
C MET A 48 -6.03 18.04 -2.36
N ASP A 49 -5.96 17.49 -3.57
CA ASP A 49 -7.03 17.57 -4.57
C ASP A 49 -8.33 16.94 -4.05
N GLU A 50 -8.26 15.74 -3.46
CA GLU A 50 -9.43 15.12 -2.82
C GLU A 50 -9.97 15.94 -1.64
N TYR A 51 -9.07 16.46 -0.80
CA TYR A 51 -9.43 17.27 0.37
C TYR A 51 -10.17 18.53 -0.05
N VAL A 52 -9.62 19.32 -0.97
CA VAL A 52 -10.22 20.57 -1.47
C VAL A 52 -11.54 20.29 -2.16
N SER A 53 -11.62 19.27 -3.03
CA SER A 53 -12.89 18.91 -3.70
C SER A 53 -14.00 18.56 -2.68
N LEU A 54 -13.67 17.87 -1.60
CA LEU A 54 -14.64 17.50 -0.56
C LEU A 54 -15.00 18.67 0.36
N SER A 55 -14.02 19.46 0.81
CA SER A 55 -14.25 20.60 1.70
C SER A 55 -15.04 21.72 1.03
N SER A 56 -14.85 21.91 -0.28
CA SER A 56 -15.57 22.91 -1.09
C SER A 56 -16.94 22.43 -1.59
N GLY A 57 -17.37 21.22 -1.23
CA GLY A 57 -18.70 20.70 -1.57
C GLY A 57 -18.85 20.17 -3.00
N HIS A 58 -17.77 20.05 -3.78
CA HIS A 58 -17.81 19.51 -5.14
C HIS A 58 -17.99 17.98 -5.18
N GLY A 59 -17.64 17.31 -4.08
CA GLY A 59 -17.71 15.85 -3.94
C GLY A 59 -16.50 15.14 -4.57
N LEU A 60 -16.42 13.82 -4.39
CA LEU A 60 -15.32 13.01 -4.95
C LEU A 60 -15.60 12.64 -6.41
N SER A 61 -15.15 13.47 -7.34
CA SER A 61 -15.26 13.21 -8.78
C SER A 61 -14.22 12.18 -9.27
N PRO A 62 -14.52 11.32 -10.26
CA PRO A 62 -13.49 10.46 -10.89
C PRO A 62 -12.42 11.23 -11.67
N ILE A 63 -12.72 12.48 -12.02
CA ILE A 63 -11.82 13.40 -12.72
C ILE A 63 -11.60 14.60 -11.80
N SER A 64 -10.33 14.90 -11.52
CA SER A 64 -9.93 16.00 -10.65
C SER A 64 -10.30 17.35 -11.27
N GLY A 65 -10.84 18.24 -10.43
CA GLY A 65 -11.14 19.63 -10.79
C GLY A 65 -9.97 20.59 -10.57
N ASN A 66 -8.98 20.20 -9.77
CA ASN A 66 -7.90 21.09 -9.34
C ASN A 66 -6.55 20.77 -9.99
N LEU A 67 -6.29 19.49 -10.27
CA LEU A 67 -5.02 19.08 -10.89
C LEU A 67 -4.91 19.58 -12.33
N ALA A 68 -3.66 19.83 -12.74
CA ALA A 68 -3.34 20.29 -14.08
C ALA A 68 -4.13 21.53 -14.50
N MET A 69 -4.22 22.54 -13.62
CA MET A 69 -4.90 23.81 -13.93
C MET A 69 -6.40 23.67 -14.19
N GLY A 70 -7.02 22.63 -13.63
CA GLY A 70 -8.41 22.32 -13.91
C GLY A 70 -8.67 21.77 -15.32
N LEU A 71 -7.66 21.27 -16.04
CA LEU A 71 -7.88 20.58 -17.33
C LEU A 71 -8.57 19.20 -17.18
N GLY A 72 -8.85 18.75 -15.96
CA GLY A 72 -9.56 17.50 -15.71
C GLY A 72 -8.64 16.27 -15.72
N VAL A 73 -7.98 15.94 -14.60
CA VAL A 73 -7.09 14.76 -14.53
C VAL A 73 -7.84 13.52 -14.04
N GLY A 74 -7.88 12.47 -14.84
CA GLY A 74 -8.63 11.23 -14.57
C GLY A 74 -7.87 10.16 -13.80
N ASN A 75 -6.89 10.49 -12.95
CA ASN A 75 -6.05 9.50 -12.25
C ASN A 75 -6.86 8.47 -11.42
N ARG A 76 -7.96 8.90 -10.79
CA ARG A 76 -8.89 8.05 -10.02
C ARG A 76 -9.64 7.01 -10.88
N LEU A 77 -9.49 7.07 -12.20
CA LEU A 77 -9.99 6.05 -13.14
C LEU A 77 -9.01 4.88 -13.32
N PHE A 78 -7.74 5.06 -12.96
CA PHE A 78 -6.67 4.08 -13.18
C PHE A 78 -6.05 3.59 -11.87
N TYR A 79 -5.87 4.51 -10.90
CA TYR A 79 -5.13 4.28 -9.68
C TYR A 79 -6.01 3.76 -8.55
N SER A 80 -5.41 2.94 -7.68
CA SER A 80 -6.06 2.36 -6.50
C SER A 80 -6.44 3.44 -5.48
N PRO A 81 -7.73 3.57 -5.09
CA PRO A 81 -8.22 4.77 -4.40
C PRO A 81 -8.00 4.80 -2.89
N LEU A 82 -7.82 3.63 -2.24
CA LEU A 82 -7.90 3.52 -0.78
C LEU A 82 -6.85 4.35 -0.03
N PRO A 83 -5.58 4.44 -0.46
CA PRO A 83 -4.55 5.18 0.28
C PRO A 83 -4.85 6.67 0.36
N HIS A 84 -5.05 7.32 -0.80
CA HIS A 84 -5.38 8.75 -0.86
C HIS A 84 -6.67 9.03 -0.10
N LEU A 85 -7.75 8.28 -0.39
CA LEU A 85 -9.04 8.47 0.28
C LEU A 85 -8.95 8.29 1.80
N SER A 86 -8.21 7.29 2.29
CA SER A 86 -8.08 7.08 3.74
C SER A 86 -7.37 8.22 4.45
N ILE A 87 -6.37 8.84 3.78
CA ILE A 87 -5.66 10.00 4.32
C ILE A 87 -6.53 11.26 4.22
N THR A 88 -7.24 11.46 3.11
CA THR A 88 -8.18 12.56 2.93
C THR A 88 -9.29 12.53 3.99
N LEU A 89 -9.92 11.37 4.20
CA LEU A 89 -10.96 11.21 5.23
C LEU A 89 -10.40 11.43 6.64
N MET A 90 -9.18 10.97 6.91
CA MET A 90 -8.50 11.28 8.16
C MET A 90 -8.28 12.78 8.30
N ALA A 91 -7.83 13.47 7.25
CA ALA A 91 -7.60 14.91 7.26
C ALA A 91 -8.88 15.72 7.50
N LEU A 92 -10.00 15.33 6.88
CA LEU A 92 -11.31 15.95 7.13
C LEU A 92 -11.79 15.75 8.57
N LEU A 93 -11.53 14.59 9.17
CA LEU A 93 -11.84 14.35 10.58
C LEU A 93 -10.93 15.17 11.51
N MET A 94 -9.64 15.25 11.17
CA MET A 94 -8.62 15.93 11.96
C MET A 94 -8.70 17.46 11.86
N SER A 95 -9.23 18.01 10.76
CA SER A 95 -9.44 19.45 10.59
C SER A 95 -10.44 20.02 11.61
N LEU A 96 -11.36 19.20 12.12
CA LEU A 96 -12.25 19.54 13.24
C LEU A 96 -11.49 19.90 14.53
N PHE A 97 -10.23 19.47 14.65
CA PHE A 97 -9.34 19.73 15.77
C PHE A 97 -8.16 20.63 15.39
N SER A 98 -8.22 21.31 14.24
CA SER A 98 -7.13 22.13 13.70
C SER A 98 -5.81 21.36 13.49
N VAL A 99 -5.90 20.06 13.23
CA VAL A 99 -4.74 19.20 12.95
C VAL A 99 -4.49 19.15 11.44
N SER A 100 -3.23 19.30 11.02
CA SER A 100 -2.86 19.42 9.61
C SER A 100 -3.00 18.11 8.81
N ILE A 101 -3.13 18.25 7.48
CA ILE A 101 -3.12 17.12 6.52
C ILE A 101 -1.85 16.28 6.70
N LEU A 102 -0.71 16.92 6.94
CA LEU A 102 0.56 16.25 7.17
C LEU A 102 0.54 15.29 8.38
N VAL A 103 -0.08 15.71 9.48
CA VAL A 103 -0.23 14.84 10.66
C VAL A 103 -1.19 13.71 10.36
N SER A 104 -2.27 13.97 9.63
CA SER A 104 -3.25 12.97 9.21
C SER A 104 -2.62 11.87 8.33
N TYR A 105 -1.76 12.26 7.39
CA TYR A 105 -0.93 11.36 6.58
C TYR A 105 -0.09 10.43 7.45
N LYS A 106 0.62 10.99 8.43
CA LYS A 106 1.45 10.22 9.37
C LYS A 106 0.65 9.27 10.24
N ILE A 107 -0.53 9.69 10.71
CA ILE A 107 -1.45 8.85 11.49
C ILE A 107 -1.86 7.62 10.66
N VAL A 108 -2.28 7.79 9.41
CA VAL A 108 -2.68 6.67 8.56
C VAL A 108 -1.52 5.71 8.30
N LEU A 109 -0.31 6.21 8.04
CA LEU A 109 0.87 5.37 7.89
C LEU A 109 1.19 4.57 9.15
N PHE A 110 1.16 5.23 10.32
CA PHE A 110 1.32 4.55 11.61
C PHE A 110 0.26 3.46 11.82
N LEU A 111 -1.02 3.78 11.57
CA LEU A 111 -2.12 2.83 11.69
C LEU A 111 -1.95 1.64 10.74
N SER A 112 -1.42 1.86 9.52
CA SER A 112 -1.11 0.76 8.61
C SER A 112 -0.04 -0.17 9.19
N ILE A 113 1.00 0.37 9.84
CA ILE A 113 2.07 -0.42 10.48
C ILE A 113 1.50 -1.22 11.64
N PHE A 114 0.77 -0.56 12.52
CA PHE A 114 0.14 -1.20 13.67
C PHE A 114 -0.84 -2.30 13.26
N LEU A 115 -1.72 -2.02 12.29
CA LEU A 115 -2.71 -2.98 11.79
C LEU A 115 -2.05 -4.21 11.17
N SER A 116 -0.97 -4.02 10.41
CA SER A 116 -0.22 -5.14 9.83
C SER A 116 0.33 -6.09 10.89
N GLY A 117 0.80 -5.55 12.02
CA GLY A 117 1.31 -6.32 13.15
C GLY A 117 0.21 -7.14 13.80
N ILE A 118 -0.98 -6.55 13.97
CA ILE A 118 -2.18 -7.25 14.46
C ILE A 118 -2.56 -8.39 13.52
N LEU A 119 -2.63 -8.13 12.21
CA LEU A 119 -3.03 -9.12 11.22
C LEU A 119 -2.01 -10.27 11.15
N MET A 120 -0.72 -9.97 11.17
CA MET A 120 0.35 -10.97 11.19
C MET A 120 0.36 -11.79 12.48
N TYR A 121 0.15 -11.15 13.64
CA TYR A 121 0.03 -11.84 14.92
C TYR A 121 -1.16 -12.81 14.89
N ARG A 122 -2.33 -12.34 14.43
CA ARG A 122 -3.52 -13.20 14.31
C ARG A 122 -3.31 -14.35 13.35
N PHE A 123 -2.57 -14.14 12.27
CA PHE A 123 -2.21 -15.21 11.35
C PHE A 123 -1.26 -16.22 12.01
N GLY A 124 -0.20 -15.75 12.66
CA GLY A 124 0.74 -16.59 13.42
C GLY A 124 0.05 -17.43 14.50
N ILE A 125 -0.98 -16.91 15.16
CA ILE A 125 -1.79 -17.70 16.11
C ILE A 125 -2.45 -18.91 15.44
N ARG A 126 -2.86 -18.82 14.17
CA ARG A 126 -3.42 -19.96 13.41
C ARG A 126 -2.34 -20.93 12.97
N LEU A 127 -1.25 -20.41 12.43
CA LEU A 127 -0.11 -21.22 11.95
C LEU A 127 0.51 -22.04 13.08
N PHE A 128 0.70 -21.44 14.25
CA PHE A 128 1.47 -22.04 15.36
C PHE A 128 0.57 -22.59 16.48
N LYS A 129 -0.66 -23.01 16.13
CA LYS A 129 -1.63 -23.67 17.02
C LYS A 129 -1.84 -22.94 18.36
N GLY A 130 -1.96 -21.60 18.31
CA GLY A 130 -2.24 -20.77 19.47
C GLY A 130 -1.02 -20.28 20.27
N ARG A 131 0.21 -20.57 19.83
CA ARG A 131 1.44 -20.11 20.50
C ARG A 131 1.65 -18.62 20.35
N GLN A 132 1.54 -17.89 21.44
CA GLN A 132 1.60 -16.43 21.42
C GLN A 132 3.03 -15.93 21.27
N SER A 133 4.04 -16.63 21.83
CA SER A 133 5.45 -16.24 21.69
C SER A 133 5.88 -16.17 20.23
N LEU A 134 5.62 -17.24 19.47
CA LEU A 134 5.99 -17.35 18.07
C LEU A 134 5.20 -16.39 17.20
N ALA A 135 3.89 -16.26 17.44
CA ALA A 135 3.05 -15.31 16.73
C ALA A 135 3.53 -13.86 16.93
N LEU A 136 3.97 -13.51 18.14
CA LEU A 136 4.49 -12.17 18.43
C LEU A 136 5.87 -11.94 17.80
N ILE A 137 6.78 -12.93 17.83
CA ILE A 137 8.07 -12.85 17.13
C ILE A 137 7.85 -12.60 15.64
N VAL A 138 6.99 -13.39 14.99
CA VAL A 138 6.70 -13.25 13.55
C VAL A 138 6.02 -11.92 13.23
N SER A 139 5.14 -11.43 14.11
CA SER A 139 4.56 -10.09 13.99
C SER A 139 5.62 -8.99 14.08
N ALA A 140 6.55 -9.08 15.04
CA ALA A 140 7.64 -8.11 15.17
C ALA A 140 8.58 -8.13 13.96
N LEU A 141 8.94 -9.31 13.44
CA LEU A 141 9.72 -9.44 12.20
C LEU A 141 9.03 -8.75 11.03
N PHE A 142 7.71 -8.94 10.90
CA PHE A 142 6.94 -8.34 9.82
C PHE A 142 6.80 -6.82 9.95
N ILE A 143 6.69 -6.27 11.17
CA ILE A 143 6.61 -4.82 11.41
C ILE A 143 7.96 -4.15 11.09
N LEU A 144 9.05 -4.76 11.52
CA LEU A 144 10.40 -4.16 11.54
C LEU A 144 11.21 -4.49 10.29
N TYR A 145 10.64 -5.22 9.34
CA TYR A 145 11.34 -5.58 8.13
C TYR A 145 11.74 -4.34 7.30
N PRO A 146 12.98 -4.28 6.79
CA PRO A 146 13.51 -3.04 6.21
C PRO A 146 12.74 -2.50 5.01
N TYR A 147 12.36 -3.37 4.06
CA TYR A 147 11.74 -2.96 2.79
C TYR A 147 10.50 -2.07 2.96
N ARG A 148 9.60 -2.43 3.89
CA ARG A 148 8.40 -1.63 4.10
C ARG A 148 8.74 -0.24 4.67
N LEU A 149 9.67 -0.17 5.61
CA LEU A 149 10.09 1.09 6.19
C LEU A 149 10.77 1.95 5.13
N PHE A 150 11.52 1.32 4.21
CA PHE A 150 12.08 1.98 3.04
C PHE A 150 11.01 2.51 2.06
N ASN A 151 9.93 1.75 1.81
CA ASN A 151 8.80 2.24 1.02
C ASN A 151 8.15 3.48 1.64
N ILE A 152 7.95 3.49 2.96
CA ILE A 152 7.32 4.61 3.65
C ILE A 152 8.25 5.83 3.70
N PHE A 153 9.51 5.60 4.08
CA PHE A 153 10.41 6.68 4.40
C PHE A 153 11.19 7.14 3.20
N CYS A 154 11.79 6.27 2.39
CA CYS A 154 12.69 6.68 1.30
C CYS A 154 11.93 6.91 -0.01
N ARG A 155 11.14 5.93 -0.47
CA ARG A 155 10.41 6.03 -1.73
C ARG A 155 9.13 6.85 -1.65
N ALA A 156 8.57 7.00 -0.44
CA ALA A 156 7.22 7.49 -0.22
C ALA A 156 6.12 6.72 -1.01
N ALA A 157 6.37 5.44 -1.34
CA ALA A 157 5.45 4.54 -2.03
C ALA A 157 4.34 4.04 -1.09
N ILE A 158 3.48 4.96 -0.63
CA ILE A 158 2.51 4.69 0.46
C ILE A 158 1.45 3.67 0.09
N SER A 159 1.04 3.63 -1.19
CA SER A 159 0.05 2.68 -1.67
C SER A 159 0.53 1.24 -1.50
N GLU A 160 1.78 0.99 -1.88
CA GLU A 160 2.44 -0.30 -1.70
C GLU A 160 2.60 -0.63 -0.20
N ALA A 161 3.05 0.34 0.61
CA ALA A 161 3.26 0.15 2.05
C ALA A 161 1.97 -0.16 2.82
N ILE A 162 0.84 0.43 2.44
CA ILE A 162 -0.49 0.16 3.01
C ILE A 162 -1.01 -1.20 2.51
N ALA A 163 -0.83 -1.53 1.23
CA ALA A 163 -1.23 -2.82 0.68
C ALA A 163 -0.57 -4.01 1.39
N ILE A 164 0.73 -3.90 1.72
CA ILE A 164 1.48 -4.91 2.49
C ILE A 164 0.81 -5.24 3.83
N ALA A 165 0.12 -4.28 4.47
CA ALA A 165 -0.54 -4.50 5.76
C ALA A 165 -1.62 -5.60 5.70
N PHE A 166 -2.25 -5.79 4.53
CA PHE A 166 -3.38 -6.68 4.34
C PHE A 166 -3.00 -8.06 3.77
N ILE A 167 -1.75 -8.26 3.33
CA ILE A 167 -1.25 -9.57 2.86
C ILE A 167 -1.50 -10.67 3.91
N PRO A 168 -1.18 -10.48 5.21
CA PRO A 168 -1.46 -11.51 6.21
C PRO A 168 -2.94 -11.84 6.34
N LEU A 169 -3.85 -10.87 6.18
CA LEU A 169 -5.30 -11.11 6.25
C LEU A 169 -5.78 -12.03 5.13
N PHE A 170 -5.31 -11.77 3.90
CA PHE A 170 -5.65 -12.56 2.72
C PHE A 170 -5.17 -14.02 2.87
N PHE A 171 -3.89 -14.22 3.18
CA PHE A 171 -3.33 -15.57 3.36
C PHE A 171 -3.87 -16.28 4.60
N MET A 172 -4.23 -15.54 5.66
CA MET A 172 -4.89 -16.10 6.83
C MET A 172 -6.26 -16.71 6.49
N GLY A 173 -7.02 -16.09 5.57
CA GLY A 173 -8.26 -16.66 5.03
C GLY A 173 -8.01 -17.89 4.16
N LEU A 174 -7.02 -17.83 3.26
CA LEU A 174 -6.65 -18.97 2.39
C LEU A 174 -6.20 -20.19 3.20
N TYR A 175 -5.41 -19.98 4.24
CA TYR A 175 -4.97 -21.04 5.16
C TYR A 175 -6.18 -21.74 5.79
N ASP A 176 -7.13 -21.00 6.33
CA ASP A 176 -8.32 -21.61 6.95
C ASP A 176 -9.18 -22.37 5.92
N ILE A 177 -9.35 -21.84 4.70
CA ILE A 177 -10.14 -22.48 3.63
C ILE A 177 -9.55 -23.83 3.20
N THR A 178 -8.23 -24.00 3.33
CA THR A 178 -7.51 -25.23 2.96
C THR A 178 -7.31 -26.18 4.15
N HIS A 179 -7.70 -25.78 5.37
CA HIS A 179 -7.48 -26.54 6.60
C HIS A 179 -8.77 -26.79 7.40
N PHE A 180 -9.92 -26.79 6.74
CA PHE A 180 -11.17 -27.19 7.38
C PHE A 180 -11.14 -28.67 7.80
N LYS A 181 -11.73 -28.95 8.97
CA LYS A 181 -11.95 -30.31 9.45
C LYS A 181 -13.27 -30.85 8.90
N ASP A 182 -14.37 -30.52 9.58
CA ASP A 182 -15.70 -31.08 9.25
C ASP A 182 -16.71 -30.03 8.80
N LYS A 183 -16.45 -28.75 9.12
CA LYS A 183 -17.40 -27.66 8.91
C LYS A 183 -16.71 -26.45 8.34
N VAL A 184 -17.35 -25.83 7.36
CA VAL A 184 -16.95 -24.55 6.82
C VAL A 184 -17.09 -23.46 7.87
N GLN A 185 -16.03 -22.67 8.02
CA GLN A 185 -16.06 -21.42 8.76
C GLN A 185 -16.15 -20.26 7.76
N MET A 186 -17.30 -19.60 7.72
CA MET A 186 -17.55 -18.46 6.83
C MET A 186 -16.51 -17.34 7.00
N LYS A 187 -16.02 -17.14 8.23
CA LYS A 187 -15.01 -16.14 8.54
C LYS A 187 -13.78 -16.23 7.62
N ALA A 188 -13.34 -17.43 7.26
CA ALA A 188 -12.20 -17.65 6.39
C ALA A 188 -12.43 -17.04 4.99
N PHE A 189 -13.63 -17.26 4.45
CA PHE A 189 -14.07 -16.71 3.16
C PHE A 189 -14.17 -15.19 3.18
N LEU A 190 -14.69 -14.61 4.27
CA LEU A 190 -14.72 -13.15 4.44
C LEU A 190 -13.33 -12.55 4.58
N GLU A 191 -12.39 -13.24 5.23
CA GLU A 191 -11.00 -12.78 5.35
C GLU A 191 -10.27 -12.78 4.01
N VAL A 192 -10.56 -13.75 3.12
CA VAL A 192 -10.08 -13.71 1.72
C VAL A 192 -10.68 -12.51 0.98
N VAL A 193 -12.00 -12.27 1.11
CA VAL A 193 -12.66 -11.15 0.43
C VAL A 193 -12.11 -9.81 0.93
N PHE A 194 -12.11 -9.56 2.24
CA PHE A 194 -11.61 -8.31 2.78
C PHE A 194 -10.11 -8.14 2.56
N GLY A 195 -9.31 -9.18 2.79
CA GLY A 195 -7.86 -9.14 2.54
C GLY A 195 -7.56 -8.81 1.09
N GLY A 196 -8.14 -9.56 0.15
CA GLY A 196 -7.91 -9.36 -1.28
C GLY A 196 -8.38 -8.00 -1.80
N THR A 197 -9.59 -7.57 -1.42
CA THR A 197 -10.13 -6.25 -1.79
C THR A 197 -9.27 -5.13 -1.23
N LEU A 198 -8.88 -5.19 0.06
CA LEU A 198 -8.09 -4.13 0.68
C LEU A 198 -6.69 -4.02 0.07
N ILE A 199 -6.05 -5.15 -0.28
CA ILE A 199 -4.77 -5.12 -1.01
C ILE A 199 -4.97 -4.45 -2.37
N TYR A 200 -5.95 -4.88 -3.16
CA TYR A 200 -6.16 -4.37 -4.53
C TYR A 200 -6.53 -2.88 -4.54
N LEU A 201 -7.44 -2.47 -3.66
CA LEU A 201 -7.83 -1.06 -3.54
C LEU A 201 -6.74 -0.18 -2.92
N SER A 202 -5.74 -0.77 -2.25
CA SER A 202 -4.52 -0.05 -1.82
C SER A 202 -3.51 0.09 -2.95
N HIS A 203 -3.18 -1.00 -3.64
CA HIS A 203 -2.21 -0.99 -4.73
C HIS A 203 -2.48 -2.16 -5.68
N ASN A 204 -2.96 -1.87 -6.87
CA ASN A 204 -3.37 -2.84 -7.89
C ASN A 204 -2.25 -3.83 -8.26
N ILE A 205 -0.99 -3.39 -8.38
CA ILE A 205 0.16 -4.27 -8.65
C ILE A 205 0.38 -5.25 -7.49
N THR A 206 0.41 -4.79 -6.25
CA THR A 206 0.51 -5.68 -5.07
C THR A 206 -0.73 -6.60 -5.00
N GLY A 207 -1.90 -6.14 -5.43
CA GLY A 207 -3.11 -6.95 -5.57
C GLY A 207 -2.92 -8.10 -6.57
N LEU A 208 -2.48 -7.81 -7.79
CA LEU A 208 -2.21 -8.79 -8.84
C LEU A 208 -1.26 -9.89 -8.35
N TYR A 209 -0.11 -9.51 -7.80
CA TYR A 209 0.87 -10.48 -7.30
C TYR A 209 0.38 -11.24 -6.06
N SER A 210 -0.40 -10.62 -5.18
CA SER A 210 -1.05 -11.31 -4.05
C SER A 210 -2.02 -12.39 -4.54
N PHE A 211 -2.80 -12.11 -5.59
CA PHE A 211 -3.70 -13.09 -6.19
C PHE A 211 -2.95 -14.22 -6.89
N VAL A 212 -1.86 -13.92 -7.59
CA VAL A 212 -1.00 -14.94 -8.21
C VAL A 212 -0.42 -15.88 -7.15
N PHE A 213 0.20 -15.34 -6.10
CA PHE A 213 0.70 -16.16 -4.99
C PHE A 213 -0.44 -16.89 -4.25
N GLY A 214 -1.60 -16.27 -4.10
CA GLY A 214 -2.79 -16.94 -3.55
C GLY A 214 -3.29 -18.12 -4.39
N ILE A 215 -3.29 -17.99 -5.71
CA ILE A 215 -3.61 -19.08 -6.64
C ILE A 215 -2.58 -20.21 -6.51
N LEU A 216 -1.28 -19.89 -6.48
CA LEU A 216 -0.23 -20.88 -6.23
C LEU A 216 -0.43 -21.59 -4.89
N TYR A 217 -0.83 -20.88 -3.83
CA TYR A 217 -1.16 -21.48 -2.53
C TYR A 217 -2.29 -22.50 -2.63
N LEU A 218 -3.38 -22.15 -3.33
CA LEU A 218 -4.51 -23.04 -3.56
C LEU A 218 -4.13 -24.25 -4.41
N LEU A 219 -3.27 -24.08 -5.43
CA LEU A 219 -2.75 -25.18 -6.25
C LEU A 219 -1.90 -26.16 -5.44
N PHE A 220 -1.03 -25.67 -4.55
CA PHE A 220 -0.30 -26.52 -3.60
C PHE A 220 -1.23 -27.34 -2.71
N HIS A 221 -2.38 -26.76 -2.33
CA HIS A 221 -3.39 -27.38 -1.48
C HIS A 221 -4.54 -28.02 -2.25
N ILE A 222 -4.41 -28.29 -3.56
CA ILE A 222 -5.50 -28.77 -4.42
C ILE A 222 -6.15 -30.05 -3.88
N ARG A 223 -5.36 -30.97 -3.32
CA ARG A 223 -5.88 -32.20 -2.70
C ARG A 223 -6.81 -31.89 -1.51
N SER A 224 -6.43 -30.93 -0.67
CA SER A 224 -7.26 -30.50 0.47
C SER A 224 -8.54 -29.81 0.01
N ILE A 225 -8.46 -29.01 -1.05
CA ILE A 225 -9.62 -28.33 -1.66
C ILE A 225 -10.61 -29.36 -2.23
N ILE A 226 -10.13 -30.37 -2.96
CA ILE A 226 -10.96 -31.45 -3.51
C ILE A 226 -11.70 -32.18 -2.39
N VAL A 227 -11.04 -32.45 -1.26
CA VAL A 227 -11.69 -33.05 -0.09
C VAL A 227 -12.72 -32.08 0.51
N SER A 228 -12.38 -30.79 0.60
CA SER A 228 -13.24 -29.76 1.16
C SER A 228 -14.52 -29.51 0.34
N PHE A 229 -14.55 -29.83 -0.95
CA PHE A 229 -15.78 -29.80 -1.76
C PHE A 229 -16.87 -30.74 -1.26
N ARG A 230 -16.53 -31.77 -0.48
CA ARG A 230 -17.50 -32.66 0.17
C ARG A 230 -18.19 -31.99 1.37
N ILE A 231 -17.61 -30.90 1.91
CA ILE A 231 -18.19 -30.17 3.03
C ILE A 231 -19.33 -29.29 2.52
N LYS A 232 -20.50 -29.41 3.16
CA LYS A 232 -21.70 -28.65 2.81
C LYS A 232 -21.41 -27.14 2.69
N ASN A 233 -21.89 -26.53 1.61
CA ASN A 233 -21.78 -25.10 1.26
C ASN A 233 -20.36 -24.59 0.95
N TYR A 234 -19.32 -25.43 0.94
CA TYR A 234 -17.95 -24.98 0.64
C TYR A 234 -17.86 -24.32 -0.74
N PHE A 235 -18.32 -25.00 -1.78
CA PHE A 235 -18.29 -24.48 -3.16
C PHE A 235 -19.10 -23.18 -3.29
N THR A 236 -20.27 -23.13 -2.68
CA THR A 236 -21.13 -21.93 -2.69
C THR A 236 -20.43 -20.73 -2.05
N TYR A 237 -19.80 -20.91 -0.88
CA TYR A 237 -19.07 -19.83 -0.23
C TYR A 237 -17.81 -19.42 -0.99
N ALA A 238 -17.11 -20.37 -1.62
CA ALA A 238 -15.99 -20.07 -2.48
C ALA A 238 -16.42 -19.20 -3.68
N LEU A 239 -17.51 -19.57 -4.36
CA LEU A 239 -18.05 -18.81 -5.48
C LEU A 239 -18.52 -17.41 -5.05
N ILE A 240 -19.26 -17.31 -3.94
CA ILE A 240 -19.70 -16.02 -3.38
C ILE A 240 -18.49 -15.14 -3.02
N SER A 241 -17.43 -15.71 -2.43
CA SER A 241 -16.21 -14.96 -2.14
C SER A 241 -15.56 -14.36 -3.39
N VAL A 242 -15.46 -15.13 -4.47
CA VAL A 242 -14.89 -14.60 -5.74
C VAL A 242 -15.76 -13.45 -6.26
N LEU A 243 -17.08 -13.63 -6.29
CA LEU A 243 -18.01 -12.60 -6.78
C LEU A 243 -17.97 -11.32 -5.93
N LEU A 244 -17.88 -11.46 -4.60
CA LEU A 244 -17.81 -10.31 -3.69
C LEU A 244 -16.44 -9.60 -3.74
N LEU A 245 -15.34 -10.34 -3.85
CA LEU A 245 -14.01 -9.73 -3.99
C LEU A 245 -13.92 -8.92 -5.30
N LEU A 246 -14.35 -9.51 -6.42
CA LEU A 246 -14.37 -8.83 -7.72
C LEU A 246 -15.33 -7.63 -7.72
N GLY A 247 -16.50 -7.78 -7.09
CA GLY A 247 -17.49 -6.72 -7.00
C GLY A 247 -17.05 -5.56 -6.10
N LEU A 248 -16.47 -5.82 -4.94
CA LEU A 248 -15.93 -4.77 -4.07
C LEU A 248 -14.71 -4.05 -4.70
N SER A 249 -13.99 -4.71 -5.60
CA SER A 249 -12.85 -4.13 -6.32
C SER A 249 -13.26 -3.46 -7.64
N SER A 250 -14.52 -3.62 -8.08
CA SER A 250 -14.98 -3.25 -9.42
C SER A 250 -14.88 -1.76 -9.74
N ILE A 251 -15.02 -0.90 -8.73
CA ILE A 251 -14.86 0.57 -8.88
C ILE A 251 -13.50 0.99 -9.42
N ALA A 252 -12.47 0.14 -9.24
CA ALA A 252 -11.11 0.36 -9.71
C ALA A 252 -10.82 -0.42 -11.00
N TRP A 253 -10.94 -1.76 -10.98
CA TRP A 253 -10.45 -2.58 -12.09
C TRP A 253 -11.27 -2.43 -13.38
N VAL A 254 -12.58 -2.17 -13.30
CA VAL A 254 -13.43 -2.07 -14.51
C VAL A 254 -13.01 -0.87 -15.35
N SER A 255 -12.87 0.30 -14.73
CA SER A 255 -12.39 1.51 -15.41
C SER A 255 -10.97 1.31 -15.94
N GLN A 256 -10.09 0.73 -15.12
CA GLN A 256 -8.70 0.49 -15.50
C GLN A 256 -8.59 -0.39 -16.74
N LEU A 257 -9.24 -1.56 -16.76
CA LEU A 257 -9.21 -2.45 -17.92
C LEU A 257 -9.83 -1.81 -19.17
N GLN A 258 -10.92 -1.06 -19.01
CA GLN A 258 -11.54 -0.37 -20.13
C GLN A 258 -10.58 0.66 -20.73
N LEU A 259 -9.95 1.51 -19.90
CA LEU A 259 -9.10 2.59 -20.37
C LEU A 259 -7.77 2.07 -20.92
N LEU A 260 -7.16 1.08 -20.29
CA LEU A 260 -5.97 0.40 -20.84
C LEU A 260 -6.26 -0.24 -22.20
N GLY A 261 -7.44 -0.84 -22.37
CA GLY A 261 -7.85 -1.42 -23.66
C GLY A 261 -8.01 -0.41 -24.79
N THR A 262 -8.09 0.90 -24.50
CA THR A 262 -8.14 1.94 -25.55
C THR A 262 -6.78 2.28 -26.13
N ASN A 263 -5.68 1.98 -25.42
CA ASN A 263 -4.33 2.42 -25.75
C ASN A 263 -4.16 3.95 -25.96
N LEU A 264 -5.10 4.77 -25.47
CA LEU A 264 -5.08 6.22 -25.68
C LEU A 264 -4.17 6.95 -24.68
N TYR A 265 -3.82 6.33 -23.54
CA TYR A 265 -3.18 7.00 -22.40
C TYR A 265 -1.73 6.55 -22.22
N ASN A 266 -0.91 7.41 -21.60
CA ASN A 266 0.51 7.10 -21.33
C ASN A 266 0.71 5.80 -20.55
N VAL A 267 -0.19 5.48 -19.61
CA VAL A 267 -0.16 4.25 -18.81
C VAL A 267 -0.28 2.98 -19.66
N SER A 268 -0.73 3.08 -20.91
CA SER A 268 -0.77 1.95 -21.86
C SER A 268 0.51 1.79 -22.68
N ASN A 269 1.44 2.75 -22.61
CA ASN A 269 2.70 2.73 -23.36
C ASN A 269 3.81 2.04 -22.55
N SER A 270 4.27 0.88 -23.01
CA SER A 270 5.23 0.06 -22.27
C SER A 270 6.60 0.70 -22.08
N GLU A 271 7.06 1.51 -23.04
CA GLU A 271 8.34 2.21 -22.97
C GLU A 271 8.28 3.34 -21.93
N ARG A 272 7.20 4.13 -21.91
CA ARG A 272 7.04 5.22 -20.93
C ARG A 272 6.79 4.72 -19.51
N MET A 273 6.09 3.60 -19.40
CA MET A 273 5.76 3.01 -18.11
C MET A 273 6.82 2.04 -17.60
N TRP A 274 7.90 1.80 -18.35
CA TRP A 274 8.94 0.83 -18.02
C TRP A 274 8.39 -0.59 -17.77
N THR A 275 7.42 -1.01 -18.58
CA THR A 275 6.74 -2.32 -18.47
C THR A 275 7.11 -3.28 -19.60
N SER A 276 8.28 -3.12 -20.21
CA SER A 276 8.85 -4.08 -21.18
C SER A 276 9.87 -5.01 -20.52
N LEU A 277 10.16 -6.16 -21.13
CA LEU A 277 11.18 -7.10 -20.64
C LEU A 277 12.59 -6.45 -20.48
N SER A 278 13.01 -5.59 -21.41
CA SER A 278 14.31 -4.90 -21.34
C SER A 278 14.43 -4.00 -20.11
N HIS A 279 13.40 -3.20 -19.84
CA HIS A 279 13.28 -2.40 -18.63
C HIS A 279 13.32 -3.28 -17.37
N ILE A 280 12.57 -4.37 -17.32
CA ILE A 280 12.62 -5.30 -16.17
C ILE A 280 14.04 -5.82 -15.95
N GLN A 281 14.71 -6.27 -17.01
CA GLN A 281 16.09 -6.77 -16.93
C GLN A 281 17.07 -5.69 -16.44
N PHE A 282 16.94 -4.45 -16.92
CA PHE A 282 17.74 -3.32 -16.44
C PHE A 282 17.53 -3.03 -14.95
N GLN A 283 16.30 -3.17 -14.45
CA GLN A 283 15.96 -2.90 -13.05
C GLN A 283 16.36 -4.01 -12.07
N LEU A 284 16.76 -5.19 -12.55
CA LEU A 284 17.26 -6.28 -11.69
C LEU A 284 18.55 -5.89 -10.97
N ASP A 285 19.48 -5.23 -11.66
CA ASP A 285 20.77 -4.81 -11.09
C ASP A 285 20.62 -3.78 -9.96
N LEU A 286 19.52 -3.01 -9.98
CA LEU A 286 19.19 -2.02 -8.95
C LEU A 286 18.38 -2.61 -7.80
N SER A 287 17.88 -3.84 -7.90
CA SER A 287 16.85 -4.34 -6.99
C SER A 287 17.29 -4.50 -5.53
N TYR A 288 18.59 -4.72 -5.28
CA TYR A 288 19.12 -4.72 -3.91
C TYR A 288 19.14 -3.31 -3.30
N ASN A 289 19.36 -2.27 -4.11
CA ASN A 289 19.44 -0.89 -3.65
C ASN A 289 18.10 -0.38 -3.09
N PHE A 290 16.99 -1.00 -3.50
CA PHE A 290 15.66 -0.68 -3.00
C PHE A 290 15.14 -1.69 -1.97
N SER A 291 15.99 -2.59 -1.47
CA SER A 291 15.60 -3.63 -0.49
C SER A 291 15.29 -3.07 0.91
N GLY A 292 15.76 -1.86 1.20
CA GLY A 292 15.74 -1.26 2.53
C GLY A 292 16.78 -1.82 3.50
N PHE A 293 17.52 -2.88 3.13
CA PHE A 293 18.69 -3.29 3.91
C PHE A 293 19.83 -2.30 3.72
N LEU A 294 20.77 -2.25 4.68
CA LEU A 294 21.94 -1.39 4.56
C LEU A 294 22.69 -1.62 3.25
N ASN A 295 22.68 -0.59 2.41
CA ASN A 295 23.45 -0.52 1.17
C ASN A 295 24.71 0.33 1.36
N PHE A 296 25.86 -0.33 1.38
CA PHE A 296 27.17 0.31 1.57
C PHE A 296 27.55 1.25 0.42
N VAL A 297 27.15 0.93 -0.82
CA VAL A 297 27.40 1.79 -1.99
C VAL A 297 26.69 3.13 -1.83
N TYR A 298 25.41 3.09 -1.42
CA TYR A 298 24.65 4.32 -1.18
C TYR A 298 25.29 5.10 -0.03
N LEU A 299 25.58 4.46 1.10
CA LEU A 299 26.15 5.08 2.31
C LEU A 299 27.52 5.74 2.13
N ILE A 300 28.40 5.16 1.33
CA ILE A 300 29.82 5.59 1.22
C ILE A 300 30.02 6.56 0.05
N SER A 301 29.32 6.34 -1.07
CA SER A 301 29.63 7.03 -2.34
C SER A 301 28.95 8.39 -2.49
N PHE A 302 27.77 8.58 -1.88
CA PHE A 302 26.97 9.80 -2.03
C PHE A 302 26.92 10.68 -0.78
N TYR A 303 27.29 10.17 0.41
CA TYR A 303 26.98 10.82 1.70
C TYR A 303 28.20 11.10 2.59
N GLY A 304 29.43 11.05 2.05
CA GLY A 304 30.66 11.29 2.82
C GLY A 304 30.94 10.22 3.88
N ASP A 305 32.19 10.15 4.35
CA ASP A 305 32.71 9.15 5.30
C ASP A 305 32.11 9.25 6.74
N ILE A 306 30.80 9.38 6.90
CA ILE A 306 30.19 9.50 8.24
C ILE A 306 30.24 8.15 8.98
N LEU A 307 30.14 7.01 8.29
CA LEU A 307 30.29 5.68 8.87
C LEU A 307 30.92 4.70 7.86
N SER A 308 32.17 4.29 8.11
CA SER A 308 32.84 3.28 7.27
C SER A 308 32.07 1.95 7.22
N GLU A 309 32.23 1.18 6.14
CA GLU A 309 31.66 -0.18 6.02
C GLU A 309 32.00 -1.05 7.24
N ASN A 310 33.27 -1.02 7.66
CA ASN A 310 33.76 -1.74 8.83
C ASN A 310 33.02 -1.34 10.13
N TYR A 311 32.66 -0.06 10.25
CA TYR A 311 31.91 0.45 11.39
C TYR A 311 30.49 -0.14 11.45
N LEU A 312 29.79 -0.13 10.32
CA LEU A 312 28.45 -0.68 10.20
C LEU A 312 28.42 -2.19 10.44
N ILE A 313 29.36 -2.93 9.85
CA ILE A 313 29.51 -4.38 10.06
C ILE A 313 29.81 -4.68 11.52
N SER A 314 30.69 -3.90 12.16
CA SER A 314 31.02 -4.06 13.57
C SER A 314 29.80 -3.84 14.48
N ASN A 315 28.98 -2.82 14.22
CA ASN A 315 27.74 -2.59 14.96
C ASN A 315 26.74 -3.74 14.80
N MET A 316 26.60 -4.32 13.59
CA MET A 316 25.76 -5.49 13.34
C MET A 316 26.20 -6.70 14.19
N LEU A 317 27.50 -7.01 14.18
CA LEU A 317 28.06 -8.14 14.92
C LEU A 317 27.99 -7.92 16.44
N LEU A 318 28.36 -6.72 16.90
CA LEU A 318 28.35 -6.36 18.32
C LEU A 318 26.94 -6.40 18.92
N PHE A 319 25.90 -5.99 18.18
CA PHE A 319 24.52 -6.13 18.64
C PHE A 319 24.16 -7.59 18.97
N ILE A 320 24.49 -8.53 18.08
CA ILE A 320 24.22 -9.96 18.29
C ILE A 320 24.97 -10.48 19.53
N VAL A 321 26.25 -10.11 19.68
CA VAL A 321 27.08 -10.50 20.82
C VAL A 321 26.52 -9.95 22.14
N ILE A 322 26.18 -8.66 22.18
CA ILE A 322 25.64 -8.01 23.38
C ILE A 322 24.29 -8.63 23.75
N ALA A 323 23.38 -8.84 22.80
CA ALA A 323 22.08 -9.46 23.05
C ALA A 323 22.23 -10.91 23.57
N GLY A 324 23.16 -11.69 22.99
CA GLY A 324 23.51 -13.02 23.46
C GLY A 324 24.06 -13.02 24.89
N PHE A 325 24.98 -12.10 25.19
CA PHE A 325 25.53 -11.90 26.53
C PHE A 325 24.44 -11.55 27.55
N THR A 326 23.50 -10.67 27.20
CA THR A 326 22.36 -10.30 28.06
C THR A 326 21.53 -11.51 28.46
N ILE A 327 21.27 -12.44 27.54
CA ILE A 327 20.52 -13.69 27.84
C ILE A 327 21.31 -14.57 28.83
N ILE A 328 22.62 -14.71 28.62
CA ILE A 328 23.50 -15.51 29.48
C ILE A 328 23.56 -14.89 30.89
N LEU A 329 23.78 -13.59 30.97
CA LEU A 329 23.78 -12.84 32.22
C LEU A 329 22.47 -13.02 32.98
N ASP A 330 21.33 -12.83 32.32
CA ASP A 330 20.00 -13.00 32.90
C ASP A 330 19.78 -14.41 33.46
N TYR A 331 20.25 -15.43 32.73
CA TYR A 331 20.19 -16.82 33.18
C TYR A 331 20.93 -17.04 34.51
N PHE A 332 22.12 -16.45 34.68
CA PHE A 332 22.87 -16.53 35.94
C PHE A 332 22.24 -15.70 37.06
N LEU A 333 21.78 -14.48 36.77
CA LEU A 333 21.11 -13.61 37.75
C LEU A 333 19.90 -14.30 38.39
N ARG A 334 19.12 -15.05 37.60
CA ARG A 334 17.96 -15.81 38.10
C ARG A 334 18.31 -16.94 39.08
N LYS A 335 19.52 -17.47 39.04
CA LYS A 335 20.00 -18.49 39.99
C LYS A 335 20.35 -17.89 41.35
N ILE A 336 20.68 -16.60 41.40
CA ILE A 336 21.03 -15.91 42.65
C ILE A 336 19.75 -15.48 43.37
N LYS A 337 19.52 -15.98 44.58
CA LYS A 337 18.26 -15.76 45.33
C LYS A 337 17.93 -14.28 45.54
N ALA A 338 18.92 -13.46 45.87
CA ALA A 338 18.75 -12.02 46.10
C ALA A 338 18.41 -11.23 44.81
N LEU A 339 18.90 -11.69 43.65
CA LEU A 339 18.77 -10.98 42.37
C LEU A 339 17.60 -11.48 41.52
N ARG A 340 16.93 -12.56 41.94
CA ARG A 340 15.81 -13.18 41.22
C ARG A 340 14.63 -12.24 40.95
N PHE A 341 14.45 -11.16 41.71
CA PHE A 341 13.39 -10.19 41.46
C PHE A 341 13.87 -8.96 40.66
N TYR A 342 15.18 -8.74 40.59
CA TYR A 342 15.80 -7.55 39.95
C TYR A 342 16.51 -7.87 38.63
N HIS A 343 16.60 -9.14 38.25
CA HIS A 343 17.39 -9.57 37.10
C HIS A 343 16.99 -8.87 35.79
N PHE A 344 15.71 -8.53 35.58
CA PHE A 344 15.31 -7.78 34.39
C PHE A 344 15.86 -6.36 34.35
N ILE A 345 15.88 -5.68 35.50
CA ILE A 345 16.36 -4.31 35.57
C ILE A 345 17.87 -4.32 35.36
N ILE A 346 18.57 -5.23 36.03
CA ILE A 346 20.03 -5.36 35.95
C ILE A 346 20.47 -5.72 34.51
N SER A 347 19.88 -6.76 33.90
CA SER A 347 20.28 -7.17 32.56
C SER A 347 19.88 -6.16 31.47
N PHE A 348 18.79 -5.39 31.66
CA PHE A 348 18.45 -4.27 30.78
C PHE A 348 19.45 -3.12 30.90
N ILE A 349 19.84 -2.74 32.12
CA ILE A 349 20.85 -1.69 32.35
C ILE A 349 22.17 -2.11 31.70
N VAL A 350 22.60 -3.36 31.87
CA VAL A 350 23.83 -3.87 31.24
C VAL A 350 23.73 -3.87 29.72
N LEU A 351 22.56 -4.22 29.14
CA LEU A 351 22.31 -4.11 27.71
C LEU A 351 22.46 -2.66 27.21
N MET A 352 21.88 -1.69 27.91
CA MET A 352 21.97 -0.27 27.55
C MET A 352 23.38 0.31 27.73
N ILE A 353 24.11 -0.09 28.77
CA ILE A 353 25.54 0.27 28.94
C ILE A 353 26.38 -0.34 27.82
N GLY A 354 26.13 -1.61 27.45
CA GLY A 354 26.80 -2.25 26.32
C GLY A 354 26.55 -1.49 25.02
N ASN A 355 25.32 -1.07 24.76
CA ASN A 355 25.02 -0.20 23.64
C ASN A 355 25.83 1.11 23.73
N TYR A 356 25.78 1.83 24.85
CA TYR A 356 26.53 3.08 25.03
C TYR A 356 28.04 2.96 24.81
N CYS A 357 28.65 1.87 25.28
CA CYS A 357 30.09 1.67 25.17
C CYS A 357 30.55 1.21 23.79
N PHE A 358 29.72 0.46 23.05
CA PHE A 358 30.15 -0.27 21.85
C PHE A 358 29.33 0.03 20.59
N LEU A 359 28.14 0.62 20.70
CA LEU A 359 27.21 0.89 19.60
C LEU A 359 26.80 2.38 19.60
N SER A 360 27.14 3.13 18.55
CA SER A 360 26.75 4.56 18.47
C SER A 360 25.41 4.81 17.79
N ARG A 361 24.86 3.81 17.08
CA ARG A 361 23.69 3.98 16.22
C ARG A 361 22.39 3.93 17.01
N VAL A 362 21.49 4.89 16.79
CA VAL A 362 20.17 4.97 17.44
C VAL A 362 19.37 3.68 17.22
N GLU A 363 19.51 3.09 16.05
CA GLU A 363 18.92 1.82 15.63
C GLU A 363 19.28 0.67 16.56
N CYS A 364 20.51 0.63 17.07
CA CYS A 364 20.96 -0.39 18.01
C CYS A 364 20.25 -0.23 19.37
N TYR A 365 19.95 0.99 19.81
CA TYR A 365 19.16 1.22 21.02
C TYR A 365 17.71 0.79 20.84
N LEU A 366 17.10 1.18 19.72
CA LEU A 366 15.74 0.77 19.37
C LEU A 366 15.63 -0.75 19.21
N ALA A 367 16.60 -1.39 18.55
CA ALA A 367 16.74 -2.83 18.41
C ALA A 367 16.84 -3.53 19.77
N SER A 368 17.66 -3.00 20.69
CA SER A 368 17.82 -3.55 22.03
C SER A 368 16.53 -3.44 22.85
N ILE A 369 15.75 -2.37 22.71
CA ILE A 369 14.42 -2.25 23.34
C ILE A 369 13.47 -3.33 22.81
N VAL A 370 13.36 -3.50 21.48
CA VAL A 370 12.51 -4.53 20.86
C VAL A 370 12.93 -5.93 21.32
N PHE A 371 14.22 -6.25 21.17
CA PHE A 371 14.80 -7.53 21.57
C PHE A 371 14.45 -7.83 23.03
N TYR A 372 14.67 -6.86 23.92
CA TYR A 372 14.54 -7.09 25.35
C TYR A 372 13.08 -7.23 25.80
N LEU A 373 12.17 -6.45 25.22
CA LEU A 373 10.72 -6.60 25.46
C LEU A 373 10.21 -7.98 24.97
N LEU A 374 10.66 -8.42 23.79
CA LEU A 374 10.36 -9.76 23.29
C LEU A 374 10.97 -10.85 24.17
N TYR A 375 12.23 -10.70 24.59
CA TYR A 375 12.90 -11.62 25.50
C TYR A 375 12.10 -11.82 26.79
N CYS A 376 11.72 -10.72 27.44
CA CYS A 376 10.91 -10.73 28.66
C CYS A 376 9.56 -11.43 28.43
N TYR A 377 8.88 -11.11 27.32
CA TYR A 377 7.60 -11.73 26.99
C TYR A 377 7.72 -13.24 26.77
N VAL A 378 8.68 -13.67 25.94
CA VAL A 378 8.94 -15.08 25.63
C VAL A 378 9.39 -15.87 26.87
N LEU A 379 10.09 -15.22 27.80
CA LEU A 379 10.53 -15.85 29.04
C LEU A 379 9.35 -16.19 29.97
N TYR A 380 8.29 -15.37 29.98
CA TYR A 380 7.18 -15.50 30.92
C TYR A 380 5.89 -16.05 30.35
N ILE A 381 5.69 -15.96 29.03
CA ILE A 381 4.48 -16.48 28.42
C ILE A 381 4.46 -18.01 28.54
N LYS A 382 3.39 -18.52 29.15
CA LYS A 382 3.15 -19.96 29.27
C LYS A 382 2.41 -20.45 28.03
N ASP A 383 3.14 -20.65 26.94
CA ASP A 383 2.60 -21.34 25.79
C ASP A 383 2.31 -22.81 26.12
N GLN A 384 1.32 -23.39 25.44
CA GLN A 384 1.01 -24.81 25.56
C GLN A 384 2.28 -25.65 25.28
N PRO A 385 2.64 -26.61 26.17
CA PRO A 385 3.81 -27.44 25.98
C PRO A 385 3.73 -28.14 24.62
N PHE A 386 4.88 -28.25 23.94
CA PHE A 386 4.95 -28.96 22.66
C PHE A 386 4.55 -30.41 22.90
N SER A 387 3.46 -30.87 22.28
CA SER A 387 3.32 -32.30 22.03
C SER A 387 4.53 -32.69 21.19
N ASN A 388 5.31 -33.69 21.58
CA ASN A 388 6.44 -34.25 20.82
C ASN A 388 5.97 -34.77 19.44
N GLN A 389 5.58 -33.86 18.55
CA GLN A 389 5.22 -34.14 17.18
C GLN A 389 6.53 -34.19 16.41
N LYS A 390 6.92 -35.43 16.08
CA LYS A 390 8.17 -35.83 15.44
C LYS A 390 8.48 -35.01 14.18
N GLU A 391 9.76 -34.95 13.80
CA GLU A 391 10.27 -34.43 12.53
C GLU A 391 9.46 -34.93 11.31
N ASP A 392 8.88 -36.12 11.39
CA ASP A 392 7.96 -36.69 10.39
C ASP A 392 6.77 -35.81 10.01
N ILE A 393 6.33 -34.89 10.90
CA ILE A 393 5.19 -33.99 10.66
C ILE A 393 5.66 -32.69 9.97
N PHE A 394 6.93 -32.31 10.11
CA PHE A 394 7.52 -31.17 9.39
C PHE A 394 7.59 -31.47 7.89
N ILE A 395 8.15 -32.62 7.52
CA ILE A 395 8.30 -33.08 6.13
C ILE A 395 6.95 -33.36 5.45
N LYS A 396 5.85 -33.46 6.21
CA LYS A 396 4.51 -33.68 5.65
C LYS A 396 3.69 -32.41 5.51
N ASN A 397 4.18 -31.26 6.02
CA ASN A 397 3.41 -30.03 6.01
C ASN A 397 3.58 -29.28 4.68
N VAL A 398 2.52 -29.28 3.87
CA VAL A 398 2.46 -28.63 2.55
C VAL A 398 2.70 -27.12 2.63
N ASP A 399 2.28 -26.44 3.70
CA ASP A 399 2.49 -24.99 3.88
C ASP A 399 3.99 -24.66 3.89
N ILE A 400 4.82 -25.49 4.53
CA ILE A 400 6.27 -25.26 4.65
C ILE A 400 6.92 -25.30 3.26
N TYR A 401 6.52 -26.28 2.43
CA TYR A 401 6.99 -26.38 1.06
C TYR A 401 6.54 -25.19 0.22
N TYR A 402 5.28 -24.77 0.36
CA TYR A 402 4.78 -23.59 -0.32
C TYR A 402 5.60 -22.35 0.06
N TYR A 403 5.68 -22.02 1.36
CA TYR A 403 6.36 -20.80 1.80
C TYR A 403 7.86 -20.84 1.52
N GLY A 404 8.50 -21.99 1.69
CA GLY A 404 9.91 -22.19 1.33
C GLY A 404 10.17 -21.99 -0.17
N LEU A 405 9.33 -22.56 -1.03
CA LEU A 405 9.43 -22.36 -2.47
C LEU A 405 9.16 -20.90 -2.86
N MET A 406 8.17 -20.25 -2.24
CA MET A 406 7.86 -18.85 -2.52
C MET A 406 9.01 -17.92 -2.14
N VAL A 407 9.76 -18.20 -1.06
CA VAL A 407 11.00 -17.46 -0.75
C VAL A 407 12.01 -17.59 -1.89
N VAL A 408 12.28 -18.81 -2.36
CA VAL A 408 13.24 -19.06 -3.45
C VAL A 408 12.77 -18.41 -4.75
N LEU A 409 11.51 -18.63 -5.13
CA LEU A 409 10.92 -18.07 -6.35
C LEU A 409 11.01 -16.54 -6.36
N THR A 410 10.62 -15.91 -5.25
CA THR A 410 10.64 -14.44 -5.13
C THR A 410 12.07 -13.90 -5.20
N LEU A 411 13.04 -14.56 -4.57
CA LEU A 411 14.46 -14.19 -4.68
C LEU A 411 14.97 -14.29 -6.11
N ILE A 412 14.63 -15.36 -6.84
CA ILE A 412 15.02 -15.50 -8.26
C ILE A 412 14.39 -14.37 -9.08
N MET A 413 13.10 -14.07 -8.88
CA MET A 413 12.43 -12.98 -9.61
C MET A 413 13.03 -11.59 -9.28
N ILE A 414 13.58 -11.38 -8.09
CA ILE A 414 14.25 -10.12 -7.72
C ILE A 414 15.65 -10.01 -8.34
N THR A 415 16.32 -11.14 -8.59
CA THR A 415 17.77 -11.17 -8.91
C THR A 415 18.11 -11.70 -10.30
N SER A 416 17.16 -12.30 -11.02
CA SER A 416 17.41 -12.99 -12.29
C SER A 416 16.30 -12.77 -13.32
N GLY A 417 16.72 -12.58 -14.57
CA GLY A 417 15.85 -12.41 -15.74
C GLY A 417 15.15 -13.69 -16.20
N ILE A 418 15.63 -14.87 -15.79
CA ILE A 418 15.22 -16.17 -16.36
C ILE A 418 13.70 -16.39 -16.26
N ILE A 419 13.10 -16.04 -15.12
CA ILE A 419 11.65 -16.19 -14.95
C ILE A 419 10.90 -15.15 -15.80
N TRP A 420 11.38 -13.91 -15.83
CA TRP A 420 10.73 -12.82 -16.56
C TRP A 420 10.64 -13.09 -18.06
N GLU A 421 11.63 -13.73 -18.66
CA GLU A 421 11.64 -14.11 -20.09
C GLU A 421 10.50 -15.07 -20.48
N HIS A 422 9.96 -15.82 -19.50
CA HIS A 422 8.90 -16.80 -19.72
C HIS A 422 7.53 -16.31 -19.24
N LEU A 423 7.48 -15.15 -18.56
CA LEU A 423 6.23 -14.59 -18.04
C LEU A 423 5.50 -13.77 -19.12
N PRO A 424 4.17 -13.86 -19.20
CA PRO A 424 3.37 -12.97 -20.04
C PRO A 424 3.54 -11.48 -19.67
N GLU A 425 3.34 -10.59 -20.65
CA GLU A 425 3.55 -9.13 -20.50
C GLU A 425 2.76 -8.49 -19.34
N ILE A 426 1.62 -9.06 -18.96
CA ILE A 426 0.85 -8.57 -17.80
C ILE A 426 1.67 -8.56 -16.51
N PHE A 427 2.67 -9.43 -16.36
CA PHE A 427 3.55 -9.46 -15.20
C PHE A 427 4.58 -8.32 -15.21
N TYR A 428 4.94 -7.80 -16.39
CA TYR A 428 5.88 -6.68 -16.52
C TYR A 428 5.30 -5.36 -16.03
N THR A 429 3.99 -5.31 -15.79
CA THR A 429 3.33 -4.21 -15.05
C THR A 429 3.87 -4.03 -13.64
N ILE A 430 4.65 -4.98 -13.12
CA ILE A 430 5.41 -4.78 -11.89
C ILE A 430 6.42 -3.64 -12.00
N GLN A 431 6.90 -3.29 -13.20
CA GLN A 431 7.95 -2.29 -13.54
C GLN A 431 9.32 -2.49 -12.86
N PHE A 432 9.30 -2.86 -11.59
CA PHE A 432 10.38 -2.85 -10.64
C PHE A 432 10.36 -4.15 -9.84
N PRO A 433 11.24 -5.12 -10.17
CA PRO A 433 11.29 -6.40 -9.47
C PRO A 433 11.47 -6.28 -7.96
N TRP A 434 12.11 -5.22 -7.45
CA TRP A 434 12.24 -4.95 -6.02
C TRP A 434 10.89 -4.79 -5.28
N ARG A 435 9.77 -4.51 -5.96
CA ARG A 435 8.42 -4.56 -5.35
C ARG A 435 8.11 -5.92 -4.70
N LEU A 436 8.79 -6.98 -5.14
CA LEU A 436 8.67 -8.32 -4.57
C LEU A 436 9.32 -8.48 -3.19
N TRP A 437 10.17 -7.56 -2.73
CA TRP A 437 10.70 -7.58 -1.36
C TRP A 437 9.59 -7.54 -0.30
N GLY A 438 8.46 -6.89 -0.59
CA GLY A 438 7.28 -6.88 0.30
C GLY A 438 6.64 -8.27 0.47
N PHE A 439 6.67 -9.10 -0.58
CA PHE A 439 6.23 -10.50 -0.52
C PHE A 439 7.28 -11.39 0.14
N LEU A 440 8.55 -11.19 -0.20
CA LEU A 440 9.66 -11.90 0.43
C LEU A 440 9.64 -11.70 1.95
N GLN A 441 9.45 -10.47 2.42
CA GLN A 441 9.23 -10.13 3.82
C GLN A 441 8.14 -11.00 4.48
N PHE A 442 6.99 -11.14 3.82
CA PHE A 442 5.88 -11.95 4.31
C PHE A 442 6.25 -13.43 4.38
N PHE A 443 6.77 -14.01 3.28
CA PHE A 443 7.12 -15.42 3.21
C PHE A 443 8.25 -15.79 4.19
N VAL A 444 9.29 -14.95 4.29
CA VAL A 444 10.40 -15.13 5.24
C VAL A 444 9.89 -15.10 6.68
N SER A 445 8.99 -14.17 7.01
CA SER A 445 8.41 -14.09 8.36
C SER A 445 7.63 -15.36 8.72
N VAL A 446 6.86 -15.92 7.77
CA VAL A 446 6.10 -17.16 7.97
C VAL A 446 7.04 -18.38 8.11
N ILE A 447 7.97 -18.57 7.18
CA ILE A 447 8.87 -19.75 7.20
C ILE A 447 9.78 -19.72 8.43
N PHE A 448 10.25 -18.55 8.84
CA PHE A 448 11.02 -18.38 10.07
C PHE A 448 10.22 -18.82 11.30
N GLY A 449 8.93 -18.44 11.37
CA GLY A 449 8.03 -18.91 12.40
C GLY A 449 7.83 -20.43 12.41
N TYR A 450 7.71 -21.06 11.24
CA TYR A 450 7.64 -22.53 11.13
C TYR A 450 8.91 -23.21 11.62
N ILE A 451 10.09 -22.69 11.25
CA ILE A 451 11.38 -23.21 11.75
C ILE A 451 11.40 -23.15 13.28
N LEU A 452 11.07 -22.00 13.88
CA LEU A 452 10.99 -21.87 15.34
C LEU A 452 9.93 -22.80 15.97
N TYR A 453 8.82 -23.02 15.30
CA TYR A 453 7.73 -23.88 15.78
C TYR A 453 8.14 -25.35 15.85
N TYR A 454 8.65 -25.91 14.75
CA TYR A 454 9.00 -27.32 14.65
C TYR A 454 10.29 -27.67 15.38
N PHE A 455 11.26 -26.76 15.40
CA PHE A 455 12.50 -26.93 16.15
C PHE A 455 12.42 -26.37 17.58
N SER A 456 11.23 -26.14 18.12
CA SER A 456 11.03 -25.57 19.46
C SER A 456 11.61 -26.42 20.61
N PHE A 457 11.97 -27.69 20.36
CA PHE A 457 12.71 -28.53 21.30
C PHE A 457 14.14 -28.02 21.56
N ILE A 458 14.73 -27.29 20.61
CA ILE A 458 16.02 -26.63 20.75
C ILE A 458 15.81 -25.32 21.54
N ARG A 459 16.07 -25.36 22.85
CA ARG A 459 15.74 -24.27 23.79
C ARG A 459 16.34 -22.90 23.41
N ILE A 460 17.45 -22.86 22.68
CA ILE A 460 18.11 -21.61 22.27
C ILE A 460 17.37 -20.90 21.12
N LEU A 461 16.64 -21.63 20.26
CA LEU A 461 16.05 -21.05 19.03
C LEU A 461 15.02 -19.95 19.29
N LYS A 462 14.24 -20.05 20.37
CA LYS A 462 13.30 -18.97 20.73
C LYS A 462 14.00 -17.64 21.00
N TRP A 463 15.24 -17.67 21.49
CA TRP A 463 16.05 -16.47 21.70
C TRP A 463 16.65 -15.94 20.40
N VAL A 464 16.99 -16.82 19.46
CA VAL A 464 17.36 -16.42 18.09
C VAL A 464 16.22 -15.60 17.47
N GLY A 465 14.96 -16.03 17.66
CA GLY A 465 13.79 -15.26 17.21
C GLY A 465 13.69 -13.85 17.79
N THR A 466 13.94 -13.68 19.10
CA THR A 466 13.91 -12.36 19.75
C THR A 466 15.06 -11.46 19.31
N ILE A 467 16.26 -12.03 19.11
CA ILE A 467 17.43 -11.29 18.60
C ILE A 467 17.19 -10.85 17.15
N THR A 468 16.66 -11.74 16.31
CA THR A 468 16.41 -11.47 14.88
C THR A 468 15.43 -10.30 14.69
N ALA A 469 14.37 -10.24 15.51
CA ALA A 469 13.42 -9.13 15.47
C ALA A 469 14.07 -7.76 15.77
N GLY A 470 14.97 -7.70 16.75
CA GLY A 470 15.77 -6.49 16.99
C GLY A 470 16.79 -6.23 15.87
N PHE A 471 17.45 -7.28 15.37
CA PHE A 471 18.48 -7.19 14.35
C PHE A 471 17.99 -6.57 13.05
N LEU A 472 16.71 -6.78 12.67
CA LEU A 472 16.11 -6.14 11.49
C LEU A 472 16.18 -4.60 11.54
N LEU A 473 16.13 -3.99 12.72
CA LEU A 473 16.34 -2.54 12.87
C LEU A 473 17.82 -2.15 12.69
N VAL A 474 18.75 -3.01 13.09
CA VAL A 474 20.19 -2.75 12.97
C VAL A 474 20.64 -2.77 11.50
N VAL A 475 20.06 -3.67 10.70
CA VAL A 475 20.35 -3.78 9.26
C VAL A 475 19.47 -2.91 8.38
N ASN A 476 18.67 -2.03 8.99
CA ASN A 476 17.73 -1.17 8.30
C ASN A 476 18.42 0.10 7.77
N GLU A 477 18.18 0.43 6.51
CA GLU A 477 18.67 1.62 5.81
C GLU A 477 17.98 2.96 6.14
N PRO A 478 16.65 3.07 6.31
CA PRO A 478 15.89 4.34 6.30
C PRO A 478 16.12 5.31 7.48
N LEU A 479 17.24 5.28 8.17
CA LEU A 479 17.41 5.89 9.49
C LEU A 479 18.31 7.14 9.49
N LEU A 480 18.08 7.98 10.51
CA LEU A 480 18.37 9.44 10.63
C LEU A 480 19.71 9.92 10.05
N GLU A 481 20.74 9.08 10.14
CA GLU A 481 22.11 9.36 9.72
C GLU A 481 22.21 9.53 8.19
N LYS A 482 21.36 8.86 7.40
CA LYS A 482 21.30 9.03 5.93
C LYS A 482 20.46 10.23 5.47
N ARG A 483 19.81 10.97 6.38
CA ARG A 483 18.88 12.06 6.05
C ARG A 483 19.30 13.44 6.49
N LEU A 484 20.25 13.55 7.41
CA LEU A 484 20.93 14.83 7.68
C LEU A 484 21.89 15.23 6.53
N TYR A 485 22.19 14.30 5.63
CA TYR A 485 23.25 14.45 4.63
C TYR A 485 22.76 14.25 3.19
N TYR A 486 21.48 14.44 2.88
CA TYR A 486 21.00 14.58 1.48
C TYR A 486 21.46 15.94 0.91
N GLU A 487 22.78 16.16 0.87
CA GLU A 487 23.42 17.40 0.50
C GLU A 487 23.24 17.70 -1.00
N ARG A 488 22.13 18.40 -1.32
CA ARG A 488 22.28 19.73 -1.92
C ARG A 488 22.32 20.78 -0.81
N TYR A 489 23.16 20.59 0.21
CA TYR A 489 23.35 21.60 1.26
C TYR A 489 23.88 22.92 0.67
N HIS A 490 24.41 22.87 -0.55
CA HIS A 490 24.82 24.02 -1.34
C HIS A 490 23.68 24.71 -2.11
N ASP A 491 22.44 24.20 -2.08
CA ASP A 491 21.25 24.84 -2.66
C ASP A 491 20.36 25.40 -1.53
N PRO A 492 20.39 26.73 -1.28
CA PRO A 492 19.59 27.37 -0.23
C PRO A 492 18.08 27.17 -0.37
N ALA A 493 17.60 26.71 -1.54
CA ALA A 493 16.18 26.49 -1.81
C ALA A 493 15.70 25.04 -1.57
N TYR A 494 16.59 24.09 -1.30
CA TYR A 494 16.21 22.68 -1.13
C TYR A 494 15.75 22.35 0.30
N ASN A 495 14.45 22.13 0.48
CA ASN A 495 13.88 21.67 1.74
C ASN A 495 13.71 20.13 1.74
N ALA A 496 14.62 19.41 2.40
CA ALA A 496 14.53 17.95 2.60
C ALA A 496 13.35 17.51 3.49
N TRP A 497 12.70 18.48 4.14
CA TRP A 497 11.56 18.27 5.02
C TRP A 497 10.39 19.15 4.60
N ILE A 498 9.25 18.50 4.44
CA ILE A 498 7.95 19.10 4.22
C ILE A 498 7.34 19.40 5.58
N TYR A 499 7.26 20.67 5.95
CA TYR A 499 6.66 21.08 7.22
C TYR A 499 5.18 21.42 7.09
N GLU A 500 4.74 21.81 5.90
CA GLU A 500 3.39 22.26 5.61
C GLU A 500 2.94 21.67 4.26
N VAL A 501 1.65 21.33 4.18
CA VAL A 501 0.98 20.84 2.99
C VAL A 501 -0.29 21.67 2.84
N ASP A 502 -0.31 22.51 1.81
CA ASP A 502 -1.38 23.45 1.48
C ASP A 502 -1.71 23.37 -0.02
N GLU A 503 -2.64 24.21 -0.48
CA GLU A 503 -3.13 24.19 -1.86
C GLU A 503 -2.04 24.43 -2.92
N ARG A 504 -0.85 24.94 -2.56
CA ARG A 504 0.28 25.08 -3.50
C ARG A 504 0.73 23.73 -4.08
N TYR A 505 0.45 22.63 -3.38
CA TYR A 505 0.67 21.27 -3.90
C TYR A 505 -0.23 20.91 -5.09
N LEU A 506 -1.21 21.75 -5.45
CA LEU A 506 -2.01 21.63 -6.67
C LEU A 506 -1.37 22.37 -7.86
N ASP A 507 -0.64 23.45 -7.57
CA ASP A 507 -0.04 24.36 -8.55
C ASP A 507 1.38 23.95 -8.95
N ASP A 508 2.06 23.13 -8.15
CA ASP A 508 3.40 22.68 -8.50
C ASP A 508 3.38 21.73 -9.71
N SER A 509 4.35 21.86 -10.64
CA SER A 509 4.49 20.93 -11.80
C SER A 509 4.61 19.46 -11.37
N THR A 510 5.07 19.25 -10.14
CA THR A 510 5.17 17.99 -9.43
C THR A 510 3.83 17.43 -8.93
N ALA A 511 2.77 18.23 -8.82
CA ALA A 511 1.39 17.76 -8.65
C ALA A 511 0.90 17.00 -9.87
N LEU A 512 1.30 17.46 -11.05
CA LEU A 512 1.14 16.74 -12.31
C LEU A 512 2.11 15.55 -12.41
N GLY A 513 3.31 15.64 -11.84
CA GLY A 513 4.27 14.55 -11.55
C GLY A 513 4.04 13.22 -12.30
N PHE A 514 3.78 12.15 -11.56
CA PHE A 514 3.34 10.86 -12.11
C PHE A 514 1.86 10.86 -12.57
N ASN A 515 1.08 11.91 -12.29
CA ASN A 515 -0.26 12.03 -12.88
C ASN A 515 -0.22 12.14 -14.42
N ARG A 516 0.92 12.51 -15.01
CA ARG A 516 1.18 12.49 -16.48
C ARG A 516 0.97 11.10 -17.10
N GLU A 517 1.13 10.02 -16.33
CA GLU A 517 0.86 8.65 -16.79
C GLU A 517 -0.61 8.45 -17.19
N TYR A 518 -1.53 9.22 -16.59
CA TYR A 518 -2.97 9.08 -16.80
C TYR A 518 -3.54 10.05 -17.85
N LEU A 519 -2.67 10.80 -18.53
CA LEU A 519 -3.06 11.76 -19.57
C LEU A 519 -3.07 11.10 -20.95
N PRO A 520 -3.83 11.66 -21.92
CA PRO A 520 -3.80 11.22 -23.30
C PRO A 520 -2.37 11.26 -23.88
N SER A 521 -1.95 10.15 -24.49
CA SER A 521 -0.58 9.91 -24.95
C SER A 521 -0.14 10.87 -26.05
N ILE A 522 -1.11 11.43 -26.79
CA ILE A 522 -0.92 12.36 -27.91
C ILE A 522 -0.17 13.65 -27.51
N PHE A 523 -0.24 14.06 -26.24
CA PHE A 523 0.49 15.22 -25.73
C PHE A 523 2.00 14.99 -25.59
N PHE A 524 2.44 13.73 -25.69
CA PHE A 524 3.82 13.32 -25.43
C PHE A 524 4.46 12.69 -26.67
N THR A 525 3.70 12.46 -27.74
CA THR A 525 4.20 12.00 -29.04
C THR A 525 4.39 13.17 -30.00
N GLU A 526 5.01 12.89 -31.14
CA GLU A 526 4.93 13.77 -32.30
C GLU A 526 3.49 13.73 -32.84
N HIS A 527 2.81 14.87 -32.78
CA HIS A 527 1.46 15.04 -33.30
C HIS A 527 1.31 16.50 -33.73
N LYS A 528 0.57 16.71 -34.82
CA LYS A 528 0.19 18.02 -35.33
C LYS A 528 -1.32 18.00 -35.50
N SER A 529 -2.01 18.96 -34.87
CA SER A 529 -3.45 19.06 -35.02
C SER A 529 -3.83 19.33 -36.48
N GLU A 530 -4.97 18.78 -36.90
CA GLU A 530 -5.62 19.10 -38.17
C GLU A 530 -6.30 20.47 -38.13
N TYR A 531 -6.50 21.05 -36.94
CA TYR A 531 -7.19 22.32 -36.72
C TYR A 531 -6.23 23.38 -36.19
N GLU A 532 -6.06 24.49 -36.92
CA GLU A 532 -5.11 25.55 -36.55
C GLU A 532 -5.42 26.24 -35.21
N ASN A 533 -6.70 26.25 -34.84
CA ASN A 533 -7.27 26.81 -33.62
C ASN A 533 -7.43 25.78 -32.48
N SER A 534 -6.89 24.57 -32.64
CA SER A 534 -6.92 23.56 -31.58
C SER A 534 -6.16 24.01 -30.33
N LEU A 535 -6.72 23.71 -29.17
CA LEU A 535 -6.09 23.90 -27.85
C LEU A 535 -4.92 22.93 -27.63
N TYR A 536 -4.68 21.97 -28.53
CA TYR A 536 -3.63 20.97 -28.41
C TYR A 536 -2.26 21.58 -28.10
N ASP A 537 -1.82 22.55 -28.89
CA ASP A 537 -0.48 23.13 -28.76
C ASP A 537 -0.35 23.96 -27.47
N GLU A 538 -1.42 24.62 -27.03
CA GLU A 538 -1.45 25.36 -25.78
C GLU A 538 -1.40 24.42 -24.58
N VAL A 539 -2.21 23.36 -24.57
CA VAL A 539 -2.18 22.32 -23.53
C VAL A 539 -0.82 21.63 -23.50
N LYS A 540 -0.23 21.29 -24.66
CA LYS A 540 1.11 20.70 -24.74
C LYS A 540 2.18 21.64 -24.20
N LYS A 541 2.10 22.93 -24.50
CA LYS A 541 3.00 23.95 -23.93
C LYS A 541 2.83 24.04 -22.41
N MET A 542 1.60 24.03 -21.90
CA MET A 542 1.30 24.04 -20.47
C MET A 542 1.91 22.82 -19.76
N LEU A 543 1.71 21.62 -20.31
CA LEU A 543 2.24 20.37 -19.74
C LEU A 543 3.78 20.33 -19.70
N ASN A 544 4.46 21.07 -20.57
CA ASN A 544 5.93 21.11 -20.65
C ASN A 544 6.56 22.30 -19.90
N ARG A 545 5.79 23.16 -19.24
CA ARG A 545 6.29 24.30 -18.44
C ARG A 545 6.36 23.97 -16.96
N ASP A 546 7.17 24.72 -16.22
CA ASP A 546 7.17 24.67 -14.76
C ASP A 546 6.03 25.55 -14.24
N PHE A 547 5.04 24.94 -13.59
CA PHE A 547 3.75 25.54 -13.27
C PHE A 547 3.85 26.62 -12.17
N LYS A 548 4.98 26.72 -11.47
CA LYS A 548 5.26 27.69 -10.42
C LYS A 548 5.30 29.17 -10.87
N ALA A 549 5.28 29.44 -12.18
CA ALA A 549 5.61 30.76 -12.72
C ALA A 549 4.45 31.52 -13.39
N GLN A 550 3.19 31.04 -13.33
CA GLN A 550 2.07 31.73 -13.99
C GLN A 550 0.96 32.14 -13.02
N GLU A 551 0.51 33.39 -13.18
CA GLU A 551 -0.61 34.00 -12.43
C GLU A 551 -1.97 33.85 -13.12
N ASP A 552 -2.06 33.31 -14.35
CA ASP A 552 -3.36 33.20 -15.05
C ASP A 552 -3.65 31.79 -15.57
N TYR A 553 -4.63 31.18 -14.89
CA TYR A 553 -5.22 29.86 -15.13
C TYR A 553 -6.58 30.02 -15.84
N SER A 554 -6.70 29.56 -17.08
CA SER A 554 -7.89 28.91 -17.70
C SER A 554 -7.88 29.09 -19.21
N LEU A 555 -7.49 28.03 -19.93
CA LEU A 555 -7.83 27.93 -21.35
C LEU A 555 -9.35 28.01 -21.50
N LYS A 556 -9.82 28.66 -22.56
CA LYS A 556 -11.25 28.79 -22.86
C LYS A 556 -11.65 27.80 -23.95
N PRO A 557 -12.91 27.36 -24.00
CA PRO A 557 -13.40 26.57 -25.12
C PRO A 557 -13.29 27.34 -26.43
N VAL A 558 -13.04 26.62 -27.52
CA VAL A 558 -12.85 27.20 -28.86
C VAL A 558 -13.71 26.46 -29.88
N PHE A 559 -14.12 27.17 -30.94
CA PHE A 559 -14.60 26.52 -32.16
C PHE A 559 -13.39 26.01 -32.94
N LEU A 560 -13.34 24.73 -33.29
CA LEU A 560 -12.39 24.15 -34.23
C LEU A 560 -12.83 24.40 -35.68
N THR A 561 -14.13 24.30 -35.93
CA THR A 561 -14.77 24.61 -37.21
C THR A 561 -16.03 25.44 -36.95
N GLY A 562 -16.50 26.16 -37.97
CA GLY A 562 -17.60 27.12 -37.82
C GLY A 562 -17.20 28.34 -37.00
N ASN A 563 -18.18 29.10 -36.51
CA ASN A 563 -17.96 30.32 -35.75
C ASN A 563 -19.14 30.60 -34.81
N GLY A 564 -18.84 31.27 -33.70
CA GLY A 564 -19.80 31.71 -32.70
C GLY A 564 -19.12 32.38 -31.50
N THR A 565 -19.93 32.75 -30.52
CA THR A 565 -19.45 33.29 -29.24
C THR A 565 -19.74 32.33 -28.11
N ILE A 566 -18.76 32.06 -27.26
CA ILE A 566 -18.87 31.17 -26.10
C ILE A 566 -18.76 32.00 -24.82
N GLU A 567 -19.77 31.92 -23.96
CA GLU A 567 -19.76 32.51 -22.63
C GLU A 567 -19.80 31.40 -21.56
N VAL A 568 -18.68 31.18 -20.88
CA VAL A 568 -18.60 30.20 -19.79
C VAL A 568 -19.22 30.80 -18.53
N LYS A 569 -20.31 30.18 -18.03
CA LYS A 569 -21.02 30.60 -16.82
C LYS A 569 -20.39 30.00 -15.56
N SER A 570 -20.00 28.72 -15.64
CA SER A 570 -19.28 28.04 -14.56
C SER A 570 -18.32 26.99 -15.12
N ALA A 571 -17.17 26.83 -14.45
CA ALA A 571 -16.16 25.85 -14.80
C ALA A 571 -15.53 25.27 -13.53
N TYR A 572 -15.78 23.99 -13.28
CA TYR A 572 -15.05 23.20 -12.28
C TYR A 572 -14.99 21.76 -12.78
N SER A 573 -13.84 21.38 -13.34
CA SER A 573 -13.69 20.11 -14.02
C SER A 573 -14.12 18.92 -13.17
N PRO A 574 -14.83 17.94 -13.75
CA PRO A 574 -15.20 17.81 -15.17
C PRO A 574 -16.46 18.59 -15.59
N ARG A 575 -17.03 19.44 -14.72
CA ARG A 575 -18.32 20.11 -14.94
C ARG A 575 -18.15 21.50 -15.55
N TYR A 576 -18.91 21.76 -16.63
CA TYR A 576 -18.97 23.08 -17.26
C TYR A 576 -20.42 23.46 -17.54
N GLU A 577 -20.74 24.74 -17.35
CA GLU A 577 -21.97 25.35 -17.86
C GLU A 577 -21.60 26.57 -18.70
N MET A 578 -22.15 26.65 -19.91
CA MET A 578 -21.84 27.73 -20.85
C MET A 578 -23.01 28.01 -21.79
N ASP A 579 -23.10 29.26 -22.23
CA ASP A 579 -24.00 29.68 -23.29
C ASP A 579 -23.18 29.88 -24.58
N ILE A 580 -23.69 29.35 -25.69
CA ILE A 580 -23.02 29.42 -26.99
C ILE A 580 -23.99 29.99 -28.02
N ILE A 581 -23.59 31.07 -28.68
CA ILE A 581 -24.29 31.61 -29.85
C ILE A 581 -23.55 31.12 -31.09
N VAL A 582 -24.15 30.18 -31.81
CA VAL A 582 -23.58 29.57 -33.02
C VAL A 582 -24.04 30.38 -34.23
N GLN A 583 -23.09 30.92 -34.99
CA GLN A 583 -23.35 31.60 -36.26
C GLN A 583 -23.22 30.63 -37.44
N GLU A 584 -22.23 29.75 -37.40
CA GLU A 584 -21.99 28.70 -38.38
C GLU A 584 -21.80 27.37 -37.64
N SER A 585 -22.47 26.32 -38.11
CA SER A 585 -22.39 24.98 -37.51
C SER A 585 -20.95 24.50 -37.46
N GLY A 586 -20.56 23.87 -36.36
CA GLY A 586 -19.16 23.61 -36.11
C GLY A 586 -18.90 22.70 -34.93
N ILE A 587 -17.61 22.44 -34.71
CA ILE A 587 -17.12 21.62 -33.60
C ILE A 587 -16.56 22.55 -32.53
N VAL A 588 -16.98 22.35 -31.28
CA VAL A 588 -16.43 23.02 -30.11
C VAL A 588 -15.49 22.06 -29.39
N GLN A 589 -14.28 22.52 -29.10
CA GLN A 589 -13.30 21.81 -28.28
C GLN A 589 -13.20 22.47 -26.91
N MET A 590 -13.20 21.64 -25.86
CA MET A 590 -13.09 22.05 -24.48
C MET A 590 -11.65 21.93 -23.99
N PRO A 591 -11.23 22.77 -23.03
CA PRO A 591 -9.97 22.63 -22.30
C PRO A 591 -10.07 21.50 -21.25
N LEU A 592 -10.45 20.30 -21.69
CA LEU A 592 -10.68 19.13 -20.86
C LEU A 592 -10.00 17.91 -21.47
N PHE A 593 -9.19 17.18 -20.70
CA PHE A 593 -8.63 15.91 -21.16
C PHE A 593 -9.74 14.90 -21.45
N TYR A 594 -9.59 14.19 -22.56
CA TYR A 594 -10.59 13.22 -22.98
C TYR A 594 -10.52 11.93 -22.15
N TYR A 595 -11.66 11.58 -21.54
CA TYR A 595 -11.94 10.26 -20.97
C TYR A 595 -13.31 9.76 -21.44
N PRO A 596 -13.45 8.51 -21.92
CA PRO A 596 -14.75 7.96 -22.28
C PRO A 596 -15.77 8.10 -21.14
N GLY A 597 -16.90 8.76 -21.39
CA GLY A 597 -17.98 8.93 -20.41
C GLY A 597 -18.36 10.38 -20.09
N TYR A 598 -17.82 11.38 -20.79
CA TYR A 598 -18.40 12.72 -20.80
C TYR A 598 -19.72 12.75 -21.59
N GLU A 599 -20.75 13.33 -20.97
CA GLU A 599 -22.04 13.64 -21.58
C GLU A 599 -22.17 15.15 -21.76
N ILE A 600 -22.62 15.56 -22.94
CA ILE A 600 -22.88 16.95 -23.30
C ILE A 600 -24.40 17.12 -23.40
N ASN A 601 -24.97 17.82 -22.42
CA ASN A 601 -26.37 18.21 -22.41
C ASN A 601 -26.53 19.53 -23.17
N ILE A 602 -27.13 19.46 -24.36
CA ILE A 602 -27.36 20.58 -25.27
C ILE A 602 -28.83 21.00 -25.14
N TYR A 603 -29.07 22.25 -24.76
CA TYR A 603 -30.40 22.84 -24.69
C TYR A 603 -30.56 23.89 -25.78
N HIS A 604 -31.52 23.67 -26.68
CA HIS A 604 -31.81 24.55 -27.82
C HIS A 604 -33.32 24.64 -28.03
N SER A 605 -33.88 25.86 -28.11
CA SER A 605 -35.32 26.10 -28.36
C SER A 605 -36.26 25.25 -27.46
N ASN A 606 -35.96 25.17 -26.15
CA ASN A 606 -36.68 24.35 -25.15
C ASN A 606 -36.59 22.82 -25.33
N GLN A 607 -35.75 22.33 -26.25
CA GLN A 607 -35.45 20.90 -26.40
C GLN A 607 -34.11 20.56 -25.77
N LYS A 608 -34.05 19.39 -25.10
CA LYS A 608 -32.81 18.83 -24.54
C LYS A 608 -32.32 17.69 -25.44
N GLN A 609 -31.08 17.77 -25.88
CA GLN A 609 -30.35 16.69 -26.55
C GLN A 609 -29.16 16.29 -25.70
N ILE A 610 -28.88 14.99 -25.58
CA ILE A 610 -27.68 14.47 -24.93
C ILE A 610 -26.80 13.88 -26.02
N VAL A 611 -25.55 14.31 -26.09
CA VAL A 611 -24.56 13.74 -27.03
C VAL A 611 -23.32 13.29 -26.26
N GLU A 612 -22.73 12.18 -26.72
CA GLU A 612 -21.44 11.72 -26.21
C GLU A 612 -20.33 12.63 -26.74
N SER A 613 -19.32 12.88 -25.91
CA SER A 613 -18.12 13.60 -26.34
C SER A 613 -17.31 12.83 -27.38
N LYS A 614 -16.65 13.58 -28.27
CA LYS A 614 -15.63 13.10 -29.21
C LYS A 614 -14.23 13.38 -28.64
N ASN A 615 -13.27 12.53 -28.99
CA ASN A 615 -11.85 12.76 -28.75
C ASN A 615 -11.24 13.45 -29.98
N ILE A 616 -10.86 14.73 -29.85
CA ILE A 616 -10.10 15.44 -30.87
C ILE A 616 -8.86 16.02 -30.19
N ASP A 617 -7.69 15.64 -30.68
CA ASP A 617 -6.38 16.00 -30.12
C ASP A 617 -6.19 15.68 -28.62
N GLY A 618 -6.83 14.61 -28.12
CA GLY A 618 -6.77 14.24 -26.71
C GLY A 618 -7.69 15.08 -25.81
N LEU A 619 -8.54 15.93 -26.39
CA LEU A 619 -9.44 16.82 -25.66
C LEU A 619 -10.92 16.50 -25.95
N VAL A 620 -11.78 16.81 -24.98
CA VAL A 620 -13.24 16.68 -25.09
C VAL A 620 -13.75 17.65 -26.15
N SER A 621 -14.44 17.13 -27.16
CA SER A 621 -15.04 17.93 -28.23
C SER A 621 -16.47 17.50 -28.53
N PHE A 622 -17.30 18.39 -29.07
CA PHE A 622 -18.67 18.06 -29.49
C PHE A 622 -19.11 18.96 -30.65
N GLU A 623 -20.18 18.56 -31.33
CA GLU A 623 -20.64 19.19 -32.58
C GLU A 623 -21.98 19.89 -32.37
N LEU A 624 -22.08 21.12 -32.89
CA LEU A 624 -23.31 21.92 -32.92
C LEU A 624 -23.75 22.08 -34.38
N LYS A 625 -24.88 21.46 -34.73
CA LYS A 625 -25.27 21.24 -36.13
C LYS A 625 -26.05 22.39 -36.77
N GLN A 626 -26.54 23.34 -35.99
CA GLN A 626 -27.41 24.42 -36.50
C GLN A 626 -27.02 25.76 -35.87
N PRO A 627 -27.17 26.89 -36.59
CA PRO A 627 -27.07 28.21 -35.99
C PRO A 627 -28.17 28.44 -34.94
N GLY A 628 -27.85 29.16 -33.86
CA GLY A 628 -28.80 29.40 -32.78
C GLY A 628 -28.13 29.64 -31.42
N ASN A 629 -28.96 29.85 -30.40
CA ASN A 629 -28.53 30.05 -29.02
C ASN A 629 -28.66 28.73 -28.25
N TYR A 630 -27.55 28.27 -27.68
CA TYR A 630 -27.47 27.02 -26.96
C TYR A 630 -27.07 27.28 -25.52
N GLN A 631 -27.70 26.58 -24.59
CA GLN A 631 -27.17 26.38 -23.25
C GLN A 631 -26.56 24.99 -23.20
N ILE A 632 -25.29 24.88 -22.80
CA ILE A 632 -24.55 23.62 -22.74
C ILE A 632 -24.20 23.33 -21.29
N ARG A 633 -24.40 22.07 -20.88
CA ARG A 633 -23.85 21.52 -19.63
C ARG A 633 -23.05 20.27 -19.92
N ILE A 634 -21.82 20.23 -19.43
CA ILE A 634 -20.92 19.09 -19.57
C ILE A 634 -20.73 18.45 -18.22
N ASP A 635 -20.84 17.13 -18.17
CA ASP A 635 -20.58 16.33 -16.98
C ASP A 635 -19.84 15.04 -17.34
N TYR A 636 -19.07 14.50 -16.41
CA TYR A 636 -18.53 13.14 -16.52
C TYR A 636 -19.43 12.15 -15.77
N VAL A 637 -20.28 11.46 -16.53
CA VAL A 637 -21.18 10.42 -16.00
C VAL A 637 -20.48 9.06 -15.94
N GLY A 638 -19.44 8.88 -16.77
CA GLY A 638 -18.72 7.62 -16.92
C GLY A 638 -19.45 6.67 -17.86
N THR A 639 -18.69 5.73 -18.43
CA THR A 639 -19.23 4.72 -19.37
C THR A 639 -20.26 3.80 -18.71
N LYS A 640 -21.07 3.12 -19.51
CA LYS A 640 -22.00 2.08 -19.02
C LYS A 640 -21.30 1.00 -18.18
N ALA A 641 -20.09 0.61 -18.57
CA ALA A 641 -19.27 -0.36 -17.81
C ALA A 641 -18.90 0.20 -16.43
N ARG A 642 -18.49 1.47 -16.36
CA ARG A 642 -18.21 2.15 -15.10
C ARG A 642 -19.47 2.28 -14.23
N GLN A 643 -20.60 2.66 -14.80
CA GLN A 643 -21.86 2.74 -14.05
C GLN A 643 -22.25 1.37 -13.46
N PHE A 644 -22.12 0.29 -14.24
CA PHE A 644 -22.34 -1.08 -13.76
C PHE A 644 -21.36 -1.46 -12.64
N SER A 645 -20.10 -1.02 -12.70
CA SER A 645 -19.12 -1.27 -11.64
C SER A 645 -19.57 -0.72 -10.28
N PHE A 646 -20.09 0.50 -10.22
CA PHE A 646 -20.66 1.04 -8.98
C PHE A 646 -21.85 0.22 -8.48
N PHE A 647 -22.76 -0.18 -9.37
CA PHE A 647 -23.86 -1.06 -9.00
C PHE A 647 -23.37 -2.39 -8.40
N TRP A 648 -22.40 -3.05 -9.03
CA TRP A 648 -21.82 -4.30 -8.52
C TRP A 648 -21.09 -4.10 -7.19
N PHE A 649 -20.39 -2.99 -7.02
CA PHE A 649 -19.77 -2.61 -5.74
C PHE A 649 -20.81 -2.49 -4.61
N TYR A 650 -21.86 -1.70 -4.81
CA TYR A 650 -22.92 -1.55 -3.79
C TYR A 650 -23.66 -2.85 -3.53
N LEU A 651 -23.95 -3.63 -4.57
CA LEU A 651 -24.54 -4.96 -4.42
C LEU A 651 -23.64 -5.89 -3.60
N SER A 652 -22.33 -5.81 -3.78
CA SER A 652 -21.36 -6.60 -3.02
C SER A 652 -21.27 -6.15 -1.56
N LEU A 653 -21.34 -4.84 -1.28
CA LEU A 653 -21.45 -4.34 0.10
C LEU A 653 -22.70 -4.86 0.80
N ILE A 654 -23.86 -4.82 0.12
CA ILE A 654 -25.11 -5.41 0.63
C ILE A 654 -24.94 -6.91 0.84
N GLY A 655 -24.33 -7.61 -0.12
CA GLY A 655 -24.03 -9.04 -0.05
C GLY A 655 -23.20 -9.40 1.18
N ILE A 656 -22.14 -8.64 1.48
CA ILE A 656 -21.35 -8.78 2.70
C ILE A 656 -22.21 -8.59 3.95
N GLY A 657 -23.04 -7.54 3.99
CA GLY A 657 -23.93 -7.27 5.12
C GLY A 657 -24.93 -8.40 5.38
N VAL A 658 -25.54 -8.93 4.32
CA VAL A 658 -26.43 -10.10 4.39
C VAL A 658 -25.66 -11.33 4.84
N TRP A 659 -24.45 -11.56 4.31
CA TRP A 659 -23.62 -12.71 4.66
C TRP A 659 -23.22 -12.70 6.14
N ILE A 660 -22.87 -11.54 6.68
CA ILE A 660 -22.57 -11.36 8.11
C ILE A 660 -23.83 -11.54 8.96
N LYS A 661 -24.95 -10.94 8.58
CA LYS A 661 -26.22 -10.97 9.35
C LYS A 661 -26.83 -12.37 9.42
N THR A 662 -26.88 -13.09 8.31
CA THR A 662 -27.47 -14.43 8.23
C THR A 662 -26.73 -15.46 9.07
N ASN A 663 -25.49 -15.16 9.48
CA ASN A 663 -24.65 -16.09 10.18
C ASN A 663 -24.38 -15.74 11.66
N ASP A 664 -25.18 -14.84 12.24
CA ASP A 664 -25.22 -14.45 13.66
C ASP A 664 -23.92 -14.84 14.39
N PHE A 665 -22.85 -14.04 14.15
CA PHE A 665 -21.48 -14.30 14.60
C PHE A 665 -21.35 -14.54 16.13
N ASN A 666 -22.46 -14.49 16.88
CA ASN A 666 -22.55 -14.73 18.32
C ASN A 666 -23.89 -15.33 18.79
N LYS A 667 -24.34 -16.49 18.27
CA LYS A 667 -25.39 -17.29 18.99
C LYS A 667 -25.08 -18.75 19.29
N LYS A 668 -23.81 -19.18 19.25
CA LYS A 668 -23.39 -20.42 19.92
C LYS A 668 -22.16 -20.21 20.79
N LYS A 669 -22.45 -19.94 22.06
CA LYS A 669 -21.60 -20.10 23.25
C LYS A 669 -20.18 -19.51 23.15
N ILE A 670 -20.01 -18.31 23.71
CA ILE A 670 -18.82 -18.07 24.53
C ILE A 670 -18.93 -19.07 25.69
N VAL A 671 -18.48 -20.31 25.48
CA VAL A 671 -18.07 -21.15 26.60
C VAL A 671 -16.79 -20.47 27.09
N PRO A 672 -16.74 -19.98 28.34
CA PRO A 672 -15.45 -19.58 28.91
C PRO A 672 -14.53 -20.80 28.76
N PHE A 673 -13.28 -20.55 28.38
CA PHE A 673 -12.25 -21.57 28.16
C PHE A 673 -11.84 -22.24 29.50
N SER A 674 -12.80 -22.83 30.21
CA SER A 674 -12.70 -23.39 31.56
C SER A 674 -13.36 -24.77 31.67
N SER A 675 -13.72 -25.43 30.57
CA SER A 675 -14.23 -26.79 30.63
C SER A 675 -13.92 -27.59 29.36
N LEU A 676 -12.65 -27.92 29.18
CA LEU A 676 -12.25 -29.18 28.58
C LEU A 676 -11.31 -29.82 29.61
N LYS A 677 -11.85 -30.76 30.37
CA LYS A 677 -11.06 -31.70 31.17
C LYS A 677 -10.33 -32.64 30.22
#